data_AF-A0A512RT79-F1
#
_entry.id   AF-A0A512RT79-F1
#
_cell.length_a   1.000
_cell.length_b   1.000
_cell.length_c   1.000
_cell.angle_alpha   90.00
_cell.angle_beta   90.00
_cell.angle_gamma   90.00
#
_symmetry.space_group_name_H-M   'P 1'
#
loop_
_entity.id
_entity.type
_entity.pdbx_description
1 polymer ?
#
loop_
_entity_poly.entity_id
_entity_poly.type
_entity_poly.pdbx_seq_one_letter_code
_entity_poly.pdbx_strand_id
1 'polypeptide(L)'
;MMKRWSFSALFLILVPHLYAQDRNPVLKGYYADPEILYAEKTGKYYIYPTSDGFTNWSGTYFKVFSSPDLGDWKDEGVILQLGTDVTWAKANAWAPCIIEKKINGQYKYFYYFTAAQKIGVAVADDPTGPFTDSGKPLIDKFPEGVTRGQQIDPDVFTDPETGKSYLYWGNGYMAVAELREDMTSLVPGTTVIMTPDRKYNEGTYVFYRKGKYYFSWSENDTRDPNYRVRYGTADGPVGKITVPANNLVIAKDTAAGIYGTGHHSILQVPGKDEWYIVYHRFHYPDGIKMGRAAGYNREVCIDRITFDEAGNIIPVRPTHRGIAPSLQAFSLRDVQLLPGMFKDARTVDLQYILAMNPDRLLAPYLREAGLTPKAASYTNWESGGLDGHIGGHYLSALAMMYAGAGSKQALERLNYMISELKKCQDHYGDGYIGGIPGSRELWKAVMSGDIGAIRKKWVPLYNIHKTYAGIRDAYTIAGNQQARSMLIRFSDWFVKLAASLFPQQMQEMLQTEHGGVNEVLADVYQLTGDKKYLDAARSFSHQAILEPLEKGEDRLNNLHANTQIPKIVGFERIAQLTGDPAYESAARFFWETVVAHRTVAIGGNSVREHFHPSDNFTPMITSEEGPETCNTYNMLKLTQLLYQSDPQAKYMDYYERALYNHILSTQHPVKGGFVYFTSMRPGHYRVYSQPQTSMWCCVGSGMENHAKYNEMIYAHDTKELYVNLFIPSKLTWKEQGLKLTQQTRFPEEEKTTITIDQAGKNELAIHIRYPSWVSPGAMKVSLNGQPIDIQNNPSSWVSVKRKWKKGDKIVVTLPMHTTTELLPDGLNYAAVLHGPVVLAAKTSQQDMPGLWADDSRMGHSAHGKKYPLHEMPMFISNDTSITPYIRPVPGKPLTFTAAQIIQPASYKSLELIPFYKLHDSRYITYWQRETPASLQGIKEKLAREEAAAAQLDSITVDVVKSGEQQPESDHFLAAENSRTGVYKDRHWRNAKGWFSYRLTDKTKRGNTLRVTYYGREKDRHFHILVNDRNIAEVSLDGSHGDAFFTVDYPVPASGQLTVKFSAVQGSQTANIYEVRWLQK
;
A
#
# COMPACT_ATOMS: atom_id res chain seq x y z
N MET A 1 53.25 8.23 44.94
CA MET A 1 52.79 8.22 43.54
C MET A 1 51.81 7.06 43.36
N MET A 2 50.50 7.32 43.37
CA MET A 2 49.48 6.31 43.10
C MET A 2 48.32 6.95 42.33
N LYS A 3 47.93 6.28 41.26
CA LYS A 3 46.93 6.67 40.25
C LYS A 3 45.54 6.82 40.88
N ARG A 4 44.88 7.97 40.65
CA ARG A 4 43.43 8.14 40.85
C ARG A 4 42.71 7.86 39.54
N TRP A 5 41.80 6.88 39.57
CA TRP A 5 40.79 6.66 38.53
C TRP A 5 39.61 7.58 38.83
N SER A 6 39.26 8.47 37.91
CA SER A 6 38.04 9.28 37.97
C SER A 6 36.92 8.54 37.25
N PHE A 7 35.88 8.16 38.00
CA PHE A 7 34.58 7.77 37.45
C PHE A 7 33.99 8.97 36.69
N SER A 8 33.86 8.86 35.36
CA SER A 8 33.08 9.79 34.56
C SER A 8 31.65 9.28 34.47
N ALA A 9 30.71 10.10 34.95
CA ALA A 9 29.28 9.83 34.91
C ALA A 9 28.79 9.73 33.46
N LEU A 10 28.18 8.60 33.15
CA LEU A 10 27.51 8.32 31.88
C LEU A 10 26.19 9.10 31.86
N PHE A 11 26.18 10.30 31.25
CA PHE A 11 24.93 11.01 30.94
C PHE A 11 24.31 10.33 29.70
N LEU A 12 23.34 9.44 29.92
CA LEU A 12 22.41 9.01 28.89
C LEU A 12 21.55 10.23 28.48
N ILE A 13 21.84 10.81 27.32
CA ILE A 13 20.94 11.78 26.69
C ILE A 13 19.90 10.97 25.91
N LEU A 14 18.70 10.87 26.48
CA LEU A 14 17.51 10.31 25.84
C LEU A 14 17.07 11.25 24.69
N VAL A 15 17.17 10.74 23.46
CA VAL A 15 16.67 11.36 22.23
C VAL A 15 15.16 11.14 22.14
N PRO A 16 14.30 12.15 22.01
CA PRO A 16 12.89 11.92 21.71
C PRO A 16 12.74 11.48 20.24
N HIS A 17 12.14 10.31 20.03
CA HIS A 17 11.64 9.87 18.73
C HIS A 17 10.36 10.64 18.40
N LEU A 18 10.30 11.29 17.23
CA LEU A 18 9.08 11.95 16.72
C LEU A 18 8.39 11.00 15.71
N TYR A 19 7.34 10.33 16.19
CA TYR A 19 6.44 9.48 15.40
C TYR A 19 5.46 10.33 14.56
N ALA A 20 4.70 9.66 13.68
CA ALA A 20 3.47 10.18 13.07
C ALA A 20 2.62 10.90 14.14
N GLN A 21 1.92 11.98 13.78
CA GLN A 21 1.27 12.82 14.78
C GLN A 21 0.17 12.03 15.53
N ASP A 22 0.50 11.59 16.73
CA ASP A 22 -0.40 10.91 17.64
C ASP A 22 -1.58 11.85 17.97
N ARG A 23 -2.80 11.43 17.64
CA ARG A 23 -4.04 12.13 18.06
C ARG A 23 -4.73 11.42 19.23
N ASN A 24 -4.21 10.30 19.71
CA ASN A 24 -4.55 9.68 20.99
C ASN A 24 -3.41 9.91 22.00
N PRO A 25 -3.68 10.51 23.18
CA PRO A 25 -5.02 10.86 23.68
C PRO A 25 -5.65 12.06 22.96
N VAL A 26 -6.97 12.00 22.76
CA VAL A 26 -7.75 13.06 22.10
C VAL A 26 -7.97 14.26 22.99
N LEU A 27 -7.94 14.06 24.31
CA LEU A 27 -8.01 15.14 25.31
C LEU A 27 -6.65 15.33 25.96
N LYS A 28 -6.22 16.60 26.09
CA LYS A 28 -4.97 16.94 26.78
C LYS A 28 -5.18 16.98 28.29
N GLY A 29 -4.52 16.08 29.02
CA GLY A 29 -4.53 16.03 30.48
C GLY A 29 -5.01 14.69 31.02
N TYR A 30 -5.11 14.58 32.35
CA TYR A 30 -5.61 13.37 32.98
C TYR A 30 -7.13 13.39 33.05
N TYR A 31 -7.72 12.52 32.25
CA TYR A 31 -9.15 12.38 32.10
C TYR A 31 -9.46 10.89 31.92
N ALA A 32 -10.61 10.49 32.45
CA ALA A 32 -11.04 9.11 32.41
C ALA A 32 -12.54 9.00 32.21
N ASP A 33 -13.00 7.76 32.13
CA ASP A 33 -14.41 7.38 32.11
C ASP A 33 -15.24 8.27 31.15
N PRO A 34 -14.85 8.35 29.86
CA PRO A 34 -15.40 9.36 28.96
C PRO A 34 -16.79 8.98 28.47
N GLU A 35 -17.75 9.91 28.57
CA GLU A 35 -19.02 9.85 27.86
C GLU A 35 -18.98 10.70 26.59
N ILE A 36 -19.49 10.19 25.47
CA ILE A 36 -19.58 10.94 24.21
C ILE A 36 -21.02 11.13 23.74
N LEU A 37 -21.35 12.36 23.37
CA LEU A 37 -22.65 12.75 22.83
C LEU A 37 -22.49 13.49 21.50
N TYR A 38 -23.26 13.11 20.49
CA TYR A 38 -23.59 14.03 19.41
C TYR A 38 -24.85 14.82 19.79
N ALA A 39 -24.72 16.14 19.93
CA ALA A 39 -25.86 16.99 20.26
C ALA A 39 -26.53 17.51 18.99
N GLU A 40 -27.76 17.08 18.72
CA GLU A 40 -28.53 17.50 17.54
C GLU A 40 -28.78 19.01 17.55
N LYS A 41 -28.93 19.62 18.73
CA LYS A 41 -29.13 21.08 18.86
C LYS A 41 -27.99 21.89 18.24
N THR A 42 -26.74 21.43 18.41
CA THR A 42 -25.54 22.20 18.01
C THR A 42 -24.81 21.61 16.82
N GLY A 43 -25.14 20.38 16.44
CA GLY A 43 -24.48 19.65 15.35
C GLY A 43 -23.01 19.30 15.64
N LYS A 44 -22.66 19.12 16.93
CA LYS A 44 -21.29 18.86 17.39
C LYS A 44 -21.22 17.64 18.30
N TYR A 45 -20.03 17.10 18.44
CA TYR A 45 -19.68 16.06 19.39
C TYR A 45 -19.20 16.68 20.71
N TYR A 46 -19.50 16.03 21.83
CA TYR A 46 -19.11 16.45 23.17
C TYR A 46 -18.58 15.26 23.94
N ILE A 47 -17.43 15.40 24.60
CA ILE A 47 -16.92 14.43 25.55
C ILE A 47 -17.00 15.01 26.96
N TYR A 48 -17.60 14.25 27.86
CA TYR A 48 -17.70 14.52 29.29
C TYR A 48 -16.85 13.48 30.02
N PRO A 49 -15.68 13.83 30.55
CA PRO A 49 -14.86 12.88 31.30
C PRO A 49 -14.94 13.07 32.82
N THR A 50 -14.57 12.03 33.56
CA THR A 50 -14.04 12.14 34.93
C THR A 50 -12.77 13.00 34.90
N SER A 51 -12.66 13.98 35.80
CA SER A 51 -11.40 14.69 36.02
C SER A 51 -10.45 13.80 36.84
N ASP A 52 -9.35 13.37 36.23
CA ASP A 52 -8.42 12.41 36.81
C ASP A 52 -7.09 13.08 37.24
N GLY A 53 -6.11 12.32 37.72
CA GLY A 53 -4.82 12.85 38.19
C GLY A 53 -4.79 13.23 39.67
N PHE A 54 -5.86 12.92 40.42
CA PHE A 54 -5.96 13.15 41.85
C PHE A 54 -5.74 11.84 42.61
N THR A 55 -4.91 11.86 43.66
CA THR A 55 -4.64 10.69 44.49
C THR A 55 -5.94 10.06 44.97
N ASN A 56 -6.10 8.76 44.73
CA ASN A 56 -7.29 7.98 45.08
C ASN A 56 -8.60 8.55 44.51
N TRP A 57 -8.58 9.07 43.28
CA TRP A 57 -9.74 9.60 42.57
C TRP A 57 -10.46 10.74 43.32
N SER A 58 -9.73 11.57 44.08
CA SER A 58 -10.33 12.61 44.94
C SER A 58 -10.80 13.89 44.19
N GLY A 59 -10.97 13.82 42.87
CA GLY A 59 -11.46 14.93 42.03
C GLY A 59 -12.84 15.43 42.47
N THR A 60 -13.12 16.72 42.22
CA THR A 60 -14.32 17.40 42.72
C THR A 60 -15.14 18.11 41.65
N TYR A 61 -14.77 17.99 40.37
CA TYR A 61 -15.42 18.73 39.28
C TYR A 61 -15.51 17.93 37.99
N PHE A 62 -16.44 18.35 37.14
CA PHE A 62 -16.66 17.81 35.81
C PHE A 62 -16.45 18.87 34.75
N LYS A 63 -15.90 18.45 33.60
CA LYS A 63 -15.67 19.30 32.43
C LYS A 63 -16.40 18.74 31.21
N VAL A 64 -16.47 19.56 30.16
CA VAL A 64 -16.87 19.10 28.84
C VAL A 64 -15.92 19.61 27.76
N PHE A 65 -15.73 18.80 26.73
CA PHE A 65 -14.97 19.13 25.53
C PHE A 65 -15.90 19.06 24.32
N SER A 66 -15.77 19.98 23.36
CA SER A 66 -16.57 19.96 22.13
C SER A 66 -15.71 19.78 20.88
N SER A 67 -16.24 19.11 19.86
CA SER A 67 -15.57 18.90 18.57
C SER A 67 -16.56 18.94 17.39
N PRO A 68 -16.21 19.55 16.26
CA PRO A 68 -17.02 19.47 15.04
C PRO A 68 -16.76 18.20 14.22
N ASP A 69 -15.62 17.53 14.42
CA ASP A 69 -15.09 16.51 13.49
C ASP A 69 -14.46 15.30 14.19
N LEU A 70 -14.67 15.18 15.51
CA LEU A 70 -14.09 14.18 16.43
C LEU A 70 -12.55 14.22 16.55
N GLY A 71 -11.86 15.04 15.73
CA GLY A 71 -10.40 15.16 15.73
C GLY A 71 -9.90 16.35 16.55
N ASP A 72 -10.55 17.51 16.41
CA ASP A 72 -10.17 18.73 17.13
C ASP A 72 -11.11 18.98 18.32
N TRP A 73 -10.58 18.91 19.54
CA TRP A 73 -11.34 19.08 20.78
C TRP A 73 -11.05 20.43 21.47
N LYS A 74 -12.11 21.13 21.84
CA LYS A 74 -12.08 22.39 22.61
C LYS A 74 -12.51 22.12 24.05
N ASP A 75 -11.70 22.49 25.03
CA ASP A 75 -12.11 22.54 26.45
C ASP A 75 -13.14 23.65 26.61
N GLU A 76 -14.37 23.30 26.99
CA GLU A 76 -15.47 24.25 27.24
C GLU A 76 -15.57 24.65 28.72
N GLY A 77 -14.68 24.13 29.58
CA GLY A 77 -14.59 24.47 30.98
C GLY A 77 -15.35 23.53 31.92
N VAL A 78 -15.41 23.94 33.18
CA VAL A 78 -16.10 23.20 34.26
C VAL A 78 -17.60 23.41 34.13
N ILE A 79 -18.35 22.31 34.11
CA ILE A 79 -19.81 22.31 33.95
C ILE A 79 -20.56 22.03 35.25
N LEU A 80 -19.89 21.42 36.24
CA LEU A 80 -20.47 21.07 37.54
C LEU A 80 -19.36 20.87 38.59
N GLN A 81 -19.53 21.45 39.77
CA GLN A 81 -18.58 21.40 40.88
C GLN A 81 -19.22 20.86 42.17
N LEU A 82 -18.61 19.81 42.76
CA LEU A 82 -19.05 19.26 44.04
C LEU A 82 -18.80 20.23 45.19
N GLY A 83 -19.70 20.23 46.17
CA GLY A 83 -19.69 21.11 47.34
C GLY A 83 -20.21 22.52 47.09
N THR A 84 -20.38 22.93 45.83
CA THR A 84 -20.95 24.24 45.44
C THR A 84 -22.25 24.04 44.67
N ASP A 85 -22.19 23.44 43.47
CA ASP A 85 -23.36 23.15 42.65
C ASP A 85 -24.09 21.89 43.14
N VAL A 86 -23.33 20.88 43.55
CA VAL A 86 -23.85 19.65 44.15
C VAL A 86 -23.61 19.69 45.66
N THR A 87 -24.62 20.05 46.44
CA THR A 87 -24.45 20.34 47.88
C THR A 87 -24.43 19.09 48.76
N TRP A 88 -24.96 17.96 48.28
CA TRP A 88 -25.04 16.70 49.03
C TRP A 88 -23.77 15.83 48.94
N ALA A 89 -22.79 16.21 48.12
CA ALA A 89 -21.49 15.53 48.00
C ALA A 89 -20.34 16.55 47.86
N LYS A 90 -19.17 16.23 48.42
CA LYS A 90 -18.00 17.13 48.46
C LYS A 90 -16.75 16.58 47.78
N ALA A 91 -16.77 15.33 47.31
CA ALA A 91 -15.62 14.64 46.72
C ALA A 91 -16.08 13.50 45.82
N ASN A 92 -15.13 12.91 45.08
CA ASN A 92 -15.30 11.72 44.27
C ASN A 92 -16.21 11.94 43.05
N ALA A 93 -15.92 12.97 42.25
CA ALA A 93 -16.59 13.28 40.99
C ALA A 93 -16.15 12.32 39.89
N TRP A 94 -16.91 11.26 39.63
CA TRP A 94 -16.56 10.17 38.71
C TRP A 94 -17.65 9.88 37.67
N ALA A 95 -17.25 9.13 36.64
CA ALA A 95 -18.04 8.47 35.61
C ALA A 95 -19.34 9.20 35.26
N PRO A 96 -19.24 10.21 34.38
CA PRO A 96 -20.42 10.90 33.87
C PRO A 96 -21.15 10.11 32.79
N CYS A 97 -22.43 10.40 32.61
CA CYS A 97 -23.24 10.04 31.46
C CYS A 97 -24.11 11.25 31.09
N ILE A 98 -24.36 11.47 29.80
CA ILE A 98 -25.21 12.55 29.31
C ILE A 98 -26.19 11.99 28.29
N ILE A 99 -27.42 12.49 28.32
CA ILE A 99 -28.38 12.24 27.23
C ILE A 99 -29.10 13.52 26.82
N GLU A 100 -29.27 13.69 25.51
CA GLU A 100 -30.08 14.74 24.91
C GLU A 100 -31.52 14.22 24.71
N LYS A 101 -32.52 14.99 25.14
CA LYS A 101 -33.94 14.65 24.94
C LYS A 101 -34.73 15.87 24.53
N LYS A 102 -35.70 15.70 23.63
CA LYS A 102 -36.69 16.74 23.34
C LYS A 102 -37.84 16.65 24.34
N ILE A 103 -38.01 17.69 25.14
CA ILE A 103 -39.14 17.85 26.06
C ILE A 103 -39.89 19.12 25.64
N ASN A 104 -41.18 18.97 25.32
CA ASN A 104 -42.03 20.06 24.83
C ASN A 104 -41.41 20.82 23.64
N GLY A 105 -40.79 20.09 22.70
CA GLY A 105 -40.15 20.64 21.51
C GLY A 105 -38.79 21.32 21.75
N GLN A 106 -38.32 21.39 22.99
CA GLN A 106 -37.03 21.97 23.34
C GLN A 106 -36.03 20.87 23.70
N TYR A 107 -34.78 21.02 23.26
CA TYR A 107 -33.69 20.15 23.67
C TYR A 107 -33.34 20.41 25.14
N LYS A 108 -33.24 19.33 25.91
CA LYS A 108 -32.79 19.30 27.30
C LYS A 108 -31.66 18.28 27.43
N TYR A 109 -30.72 18.56 28.31
CA TYR A 109 -29.55 17.73 28.56
C TYR A 109 -29.58 17.24 30.00
N PHE A 110 -29.55 15.92 30.17
CA PHE A 110 -29.58 15.25 31.47
C PHE A 110 -28.22 14.64 31.75
N TYR A 111 -27.52 15.20 32.73
CA TYR A 111 -26.17 14.83 33.11
C TYR A 111 -26.19 14.01 34.39
N TYR A 112 -25.97 12.72 34.24
CA TYR A 112 -25.82 11.77 35.35
C TYR A 112 -24.35 11.68 35.72
N PHE A 113 -24.07 11.54 37.00
CA PHE A 113 -22.70 11.50 37.48
C PHE A 113 -22.61 10.74 38.80
N THR A 114 -21.43 10.21 39.08
CA THR A 114 -21.11 9.64 40.39
C THR A 114 -20.49 10.72 41.28
N ALA A 115 -21.00 10.88 42.49
CA ALA A 115 -20.43 11.72 43.54
C ALA A 115 -20.53 11.03 44.90
N ALA A 116 -19.41 10.92 45.63
CA ALA A 116 -19.34 10.20 46.91
C ALA A 116 -19.99 8.80 46.87
N GLN A 117 -19.75 8.04 45.78
CA GLN A 117 -20.29 6.69 45.54
C GLN A 117 -21.84 6.61 45.49
N LYS A 118 -22.46 7.69 45.03
CA LYS A 118 -23.90 7.81 44.76
C LYS A 118 -24.08 8.42 43.38
N ILE A 119 -25.22 8.18 42.74
CA ILE A 119 -25.52 8.74 41.43
C ILE A 119 -26.43 9.95 41.58
N GLY A 120 -26.02 11.08 41.01
CA GLY A 120 -26.79 12.31 40.86
C GLY A 120 -27.26 12.52 39.43
N VAL A 121 -28.14 13.50 39.25
CA VAL A 121 -28.57 14.00 37.94
C VAL A 121 -28.71 15.52 38.00
N ALA A 122 -28.15 16.18 36.98
CA ALA A 122 -28.27 17.62 36.77
C ALA A 122 -28.83 17.91 35.36
N VAL A 123 -29.55 19.02 35.21
CA VAL A 123 -30.28 19.36 33.98
C VAL A 123 -29.79 20.69 33.42
N ALA A 124 -29.66 20.77 32.09
CA ALA A 124 -29.33 22.00 31.37
C ALA A 124 -30.12 22.15 30.06
N ASP A 125 -30.13 23.37 29.54
CA ASP A 125 -30.70 23.71 28.23
C ASP A 125 -29.67 23.64 27.10
N ASP A 126 -28.39 23.51 27.43
CA ASP A 126 -27.26 23.48 26.50
C ASP A 126 -26.26 22.39 26.90
N PRO A 127 -25.58 21.72 25.94
CA PRO A 127 -24.61 20.67 26.28
C PRO A 127 -23.45 21.18 27.14
N THR A 128 -23.14 22.47 27.11
CA THR A 128 -22.09 23.06 27.97
C THR A 128 -22.61 23.63 29.30
N GLY A 129 -23.89 23.44 29.62
CA GLY A 129 -24.51 24.00 30.82
C GLY A 129 -24.98 25.46 30.64
N PRO A 130 -25.28 26.16 31.76
CA PRO A 130 -25.09 25.72 33.13
C PRO A 130 -26.00 24.56 33.52
N PHE A 131 -25.47 23.61 34.29
CA PHE A 131 -26.22 22.47 34.82
C PHE A 131 -26.77 22.77 36.21
N THR A 132 -28.01 22.37 36.47
CA THR A 132 -28.67 22.50 37.78
C THR A 132 -28.89 21.11 38.36
N ASP A 133 -28.25 20.81 39.50
CA ASP A 133 -28.43 19.54 40.23
C ASP A 133 -29.86 19.35 40.73
N SER A 134 -30.34 18.11 40.75
CA SER A 134 -31.66 17.74 41.30
C SER A 134 -31.79 17.93 42.82
N GLY A 135 -30.69 18.27 43.51
CA GLY A 135 -30.63 18.62 44.93
C GLY A 135 -30.47 17.41 45.87
N LYS A 136 -30.49 16.19 45.35
CA LYS A 136 -30.33 14.93 46.10
C LYS A 136 -29.78 13.83 45.19
N PRO A 137 -29.15 12.77 45.75
CA PRO A 137 -28.80 11.61 44.95
C PRO A 137 -30.05 10.92 44.40
N LEU A 138 -29.98 10.50 43.12
CA LEU A 138 -30.98 9.64 42.48
C LEU A 138 -30.84 8.20 42.95
N ILE A 139 -29.60 7.73 43.14
CA ILE A 139 -29.28 6.40 43.68
C ILE A 139 -28.29 6.54 44.84
N ASP A 140 -28.70 6.12 46.03
CA ASP A 140 -27.89 6.18 47.26
C ASP A 140 -27.87 4.88 48.07
N LYS A 141 -28.47 3.81 47.53
CA LYS A 141 -28.62 2.49 48.18
C LYS A 141 -28.37 1.37 47.19
N PHE A 142 -28.01 0.20 47.72
CA PHE A 142 -27.97 -1.03 46.93
C PHE A 142 -29.37 -1.43 46.45
N PRO A 143 -29.49 -1.98 45.23
CA PRO A 143 -30.68 -2.70 44.83
C PRO A 143 -30.97 -3.87 45.77
N GLU A 144 -32.23 -4.29 45.83
CA GLU A 144 -32.63 -5.46 46.60
C GLU A 144 -31.84 -6.71 46.17
N GLY A 145 -31.36 -7.48 47.14
CA GLY A 145 -30.54 -8.68 46.89
C GLY A 145 -29.04 -8.44 46.66
N VAL A 146 -28.60 -7.19 46.48
CA VAL A 146 -27.18 -6.83 46.32
C VAL A 146 -26.58 -6.41 47.68
N THR A 147 -25.44 -7.00 48.05
CA THR A 147 -24.79 -6.76 49.36
C THR A 147 -23.33 -6.30 49.25
N ARG A 148 -22.78 -6.21 48.03
CA ARG A 148 -21.40 -5.81 47.75
C ARG A 148 -21.36 -5.00 46.45
N GLY A 149 -20.27 -4.26 46.24
CA GLY A 149 -20.09 -3.39 45.08
C GLY A 149 -20.28 -1.91 45.40
N GLN A 150 -20.47 -1.08 44.37
CA GLN A 150 -20.70 0.37 44.52
C GLN A 150 -21.84 0.84 43.59
N GLN A 151 -22.47 1.98 43.91
CA GLN A 151 -23.48 2.64 43.07
C GLN A 151 -22.80 3.71 42.20
N ILE A 152 -22.11 3.26 41.15
CA ILE A 152 -21.30 4.11 40.29
C ILE A 152 -21.58 3.81 38.81
N ASP A 153 -20.96 4.59 37.93
CA ASP A 153 -20.93 4.39 36.48
C ASP A 153 -22.34 4.32 35.86
N PRO A 154 -23.13 5.42 35.98
CA PRO A 154 -24.43 5.48 35.33
C PRO A 154 -24.28 5.46 33.80
N ASP A 155 -25.19 4.77 33.13
CA ASP A 155 -25.43 4.88 31.69
C ASP A 155 -26.92 5.01 31.42
N VAL A 156 -27.30 5.83 30.44
CA VAL A 156 -28.70 6.05 30.07
C VAL A 156 -28.91 5.75 28.61
N PHE A 157 -29.77 4.78 28.36
CA PHE A 157 -30.15 4.36 27.02
C PHE A 157 -31.65 4.58 26.82
N THR A 158 -32.00 5.27 25.73
CA THR A 158 -33.39 5.39 25.28
C THR A 158 -33.62 4.37 24.18
N ASP A 159 -34.52 3.43 24.46
CA ASP A 159 -34.87 2.35 23.55
C ASP A 159 -35.56 2.92 22.30
N PRO A 160 -34.97 2.77 21.10
CA PRO A 160 -35.56 3.30 19.88
C PRO A 160 -36.85 2.59 19.46
N GLU A 161 -37.10 1.37 19.94
CA GLU A 161 -38.32 0.61 19.62
C GLU A 161 -39.52 1.10 20.45
N THR A 162 -39.32 1.41 21.73
CA THR A 162 -40.42 1.77 22.66
C THR A 162 -40.45 3.25 23.05
N GLY A 163 -39.34 3.98 22.87
CA GLY A 163 -39.17 5.36 23.35
C GLY A 163 -38.92 5.49 24.86
N LYS A 164 -38.85 4.37 25.59
CA LYS A 164 -38.58 4.36 27.04
C LYS A 164 -37.10 4.57 27.33
N SER A 165 -36.79 5.27 28.42
CA SER A 165 -35.41 5.50 28.87
C SER A 165 -35.10 4.62 30.08
N TYR A 166 -33.89 4.06 30.10
CA TYR A 166 -33.42 3.16 31.15
C TYR A 166 -32.10 3.67 31.73
N LEU A 167 -31.97 3.64 33.05
CA LEU A 167 -30.72 3.94 33.76
C LEU A 167 -30.06 2.62 34.16
N TYR A 168 -28.81 2.42 33.76
CA TYR A 168 -27.95 1.31 34.14
C TYR A 168 -26.88 1.79 35.11
N TRP A 169 -26.47 0.97 36.08
CA TRP A 169 -25.38 1.30 37.00
C TRP A 169 -24.79 0.08 37.71
N GLY A 170 -23.62 0.26 38.30
CA GLY A 170 -23.08 -0.62 39.34
C GLY A 170 -21.66 -1.13 39.10
N ASN A 171 -20.98 -1.43 40.20
CA ASN A 171 -19.67 -2.09 40.22
C ASN A 171 -19.77 -3.46 40.92
N GLY A 172 -19.33 -4.53 40.26
CA GLY A 172 -19.51 -5.93 40.67
C GLY A 172 -20.92 -6.49 40.44
N TYR A 173 -21.86 -5.65 40.02
CA TYR A 173 -23.20 -5.99 39.55
C TYR A 173 -23.65 -4.95 38.52
N MET A 174 -24.53 -5.34 37.60
CA MET A 174 -25.23 -4.42 36.71
C MET A 174 -26.70 -4.36 37.12
N ALA A 175 -27.17 -3.20 37.55
CA ALA A 175 -28.58 -2.91 37.77
C ALA A 175 -29.14 -2.07 36.61
N VAL A 176 -30.43 -2.20 36.35
CA VAL A 176 -31.19 -1.34 35.45
C VAL A 176 -32.53 -0.99 36.04
N ALA A 177 -33.03 0.23 35.79
CA ALA A 177 -34.40 0.63 36.09
C ALA A 177 -34.95 1.55 35.00
N GLU A 178 -36.27 1.53 34.80
CA GLU A 178 -36.95 2.46 33.88
C GLU A 178 -36.96 3.87 34.50
N LEU A 179 -36.57 4.87 33.70
CA LEU A 179 -36.67 6.29 34.05
C LEU A 179 -38.08 6.81 33.74
N ARG A 180 -38.58 7.72 34.57
CA ARG A 180 -39.78 8.50 34.24
C ARG A 180 -39.48 9.46 33.08
N GLU A 181 -40.53 9.99 32.47
CA GLU A 181 -40.41 11.00 31.40
C GLU A 181 -39.63 12.25 31.83
N ASP A 182 -39.63 12.58 33.13
CA ASP A 182 -38.86 13.70 33.69
C ASP A 182 -37.34 13.46 33.69
N MET A 183 -36.88 12.24 33.41
CA MET A 183 -35.48 11.80 33.41
C MET A 183 -34.72 12.02 34.73
N THR A 184 -35.40 12.44 35.79
CA THR A 184 -34.78 12.76 37.10
C THR A 184 -35.31 11.85 38.21
N SER A 185 -36.19 10.92 37.88
CA SER A 185 -36.72 9.93 38.80
C SER A 185 -36.93 8.57 38.15
N LEU A 186 -36.84 7.49 38.94
CA LEU A 186 -37.11 6.13 38.49
C LEU A 186 -38.60 5.76 38.59
N VAL A 187 -39.03 4.82 37.75
CA VAL A 187 -40.32 4.13 37.90
C VAL A 187 -40.19 3.09 39.03
N PRO A 188 -40.95 3.23 40.14
CA PRO A 188 -40.84 2.31 41.28
C PRO A 188 -41.09 0.85 40.89
N GLY A 189 -40.31 -0.07 41.47
CA GLY A 189 -40.47 -1.52 41.26
C GLY A 189 -39.91 -2.07 39.95
N THR A 190 -39.23 -1.25 39.13
CA THR A 190 -38.65 -1.68 37.85
C THR A 190 -37.18 -2.08 37.93
N THR A 191 -36.55 -1.96 39.11
CA THR A 191 -35.12 -2.26 39.27
C THR A 191 -34.87 -3.76 39.16
N VAL A 192 -33.99 -4.15 38.24
CA VAL A 192 -33.57 -5.56 38.06
C VAL A 192 -32.05 -5.67 37.91
N ILE A 193 -31.51 -6.82 38.30
CA ILE A 193 -30.08 -7.14 38.17
C ILE A 193 -29.84 -7.97 36.91
N MET A 194 -28.93 -7.52 36.06
CA MET A 194 -28.65 -8.08 34.73
C MET A 194 -27.16 -8.38 34.51
N THR A 195 -26.40 -8.61 35.57
CA THR A 195 -24.96 -8.91 35.49
C THR A 195 -24.70 -10.06 34.49
N PRO A 196 -23.91 -9.85 33.41
CA PRO A 196 -23.81 -10.80 32.30
C PRO A 196 -23.04 -12.07 32.67
N ASP A 197 -21.90 -11.92 33.37
CA ASP A 197 -21.11 -13.02 33.91
C ASP A 197 -20.19 -12.54 35.05
N ARG A 198 -19.35 -13.45 35.56
CA ARG A 198 -18.39 -13.19 36.65
C ARG A 198 -17.25 -12.23 36.32
N LYS A 199 -17.06 -11.87 35.05
CA LYS A 199 -16.01 -10.98 34.56
C LYS A 199 -16.47 -9.53 34.50
N TYR A 200 -17.75 -9.26 34.76
CA TYR A 200 -18.27 -7.92 34.91
C TYR A 200 -17.58 -7.19 36.07
N ASN A 201 -16.98 -6.04 35.80
CA ASN A 201 -16.50 -5.12 36.83
C ASN A 201 -17.39 -3.88 36.92
N GLU A 202 -17.44 -3.03 35.88
CA GLU A 202 -18.15 -1.73 35.91
C GLU A 202 -18.29 -1.12 34.49
N GLY A 203 -18.71 0.14 34.39
CA GLY A 203 -18.73 0.92 33.14
C GLY A 203 -19.63 0.32 32.07
N THR A 204 -20.92 0.12 32.42
CA THR A 204 -21.91 -0.39 31.45
C THR A 204 -22.14 0.65 30.37
N TYR A 205 -22.24 0.22 29.11
CA TYR A 205 -22.70 1.07 28.00
C TYR A 205 -23.62 0.30 27.06
N VAL A 206 -24.78 0.87 26.75
CA VAL A 206 -25.82 0.23 25.94
C VAL A 206 -26.05 0.98 24.63
N PHE A 207 -26.04 0.25 23.50
CA PHE A 207 -26.41 0.82 22.20
C PHE A 207 -27.25 -0.15 21.37
N TYR A 208 -28.03 0.39 20.44
CA TYR A 208 -28.90 -0.38 19.55
C TYR A 208 -28.38 -0.34 18.12
N ARG A 209 -28.28 -1.51 17.49
CA ARG A 209 -27.86 -1.63 16.09
C ARG A 209 -28.57 -2.78 15.42
N LYS A 210 -29.29 -2.49 14.32
CA LYS A 210 -29.91 -3.48 13.41
C LYS A 210 -30.74 -4.55 14.14
N GLY A 211 -31.68 -4.14 15.00
CA GLY A 211 -32.56 -5.09 15.67
C GLY A 211 -32.01 -5.67 16.97
N LYS A 212 -30.82 -5.25 17.43
CA LYS A 212 -30.14 -5.87 18.57
C LYS A 212 -29.60 -4.84 19.55
N TYR A 213 -29.71 -5.16 20.84
CA TYR A 213 -29.17 -4.37 21.93
C TYR A 213 -27.81 -4.92 22.31
N TYR A 214 -26.80 -4.06 22.31
CA TYR A 214 -25.43 -4.38 22.68
C TYR A 214 -25.17 -3.81 24.06
N PHE A 215 -24.69 -4.67 24.95
CA PHE A 215 -24.28 -4.31 26.30
C PHE A 215 -22.78 -4.47 26.37
N SER A 216 -22.08 -3.43 26.76
CA SER A 216 -20.63 -3.47 26.94
C SER A 216 -20.25 -3.05 28.35
N TRP A 217 -19.11 -3.55 28.83
CA TRP A 217 -18.65 -3.33 30.20
C TRP A 217 -17.14 -3.53 30.31
N SER A 218 -16.56 -3.01 31.39
CA SER A 218 -15.14 -3.22 31.69
C SER A 218 -14.91 -4.47 32.53
N GLU A 219 -13.85 -5.21 32.20
CA GLU A 219 -13.30 -6.32 32.98
C GLU A 219 -11.98 -5.89 33.65
N ASN A 220 -11.76 -6.39 34.87
CA ASN A 220 -10.66 -6.07 35.79
C ASN A 220 -10.79 -4.70 36.47
N ASP A 221 -9.90 -4.43 37.42
CA ASP A 221 -9.81 -3.15 38.13
C ASP A 221 -9.08 -2.11 37.27
N THR A 222 -9.48 -0.85 37.34
CA THR A 222 -8.84 0.24 36.57
C THR A 222 -7.34 0.43 36.84
N ARG A 223 -6.75 -0.19 37.88
CA ARG A 223 -5.29 -0.17 38.13
C ARG A 223 -4.57 -1.36 37.50
N ASP A 224 -5.29 -2.31 36.92
CA ASP A 224 -4.73 -3.48 36.25
C ASP A 224 -4.34 -3.12 34.80
N PRO A 225 -3.11 -3.39 34.33
CA PRO A 225 -2.74 -3.20 32.93
C PRO A 225 -3.59 -4.00 31.94
N ASN A 226 -4.32 -5.01 32.40
CA ASN A 226 -5.28 -5.81 31.64
C ASN A 226 -6.72 -5.28 31.69
N TYR A 227 -6.97 -4.11 32.28
CA TYR A 227 -8.27 -3.44 32.19
C TYR A 227 -8.69 -3.32 30.72
N ARG A 228 -9.90 -3.79 30.39
CA ARG A 228 -10.36 -4.00 29.01
C ARG A 228 -11.87 -4.01 28.90
N VAL A 229 -12.39 -3.81 27.69
CA VAL A 229 -13.83 -3.80 27.43
C VAL A 229 -14.31 -5.11 26.82
N ARG A 230 -15.44 -5.59 27.30
CA ARG A 230 -16.18 -6.75 26.79
C ARG A 230 -17.58 -6.35 26.37
N TYR A 231 -18.23 -7.23 25.60
CA TYR A 231 -19.64 -7.04 25.25
C TYR A 231 -20.48 -8.32 25.33
N GLY A 232 -21.78 -8.14 25.21
CA GLY A 232 -22.82 -9.14 25.05
C GLY A 232 -24.00 -8.50 24.33
N THR A 233 -25.00 -9.31 23.98
CA THR A 233 -26.18 -8.85 23.25
C THR A 233 -27.47 -9.37 23.84
N ALA A 234 -28.56 -8.62 23.72
CA ALA A 234 -29.89 -9.05 24.15
C ALA A 234 -30.96 -8.63 23.12
N ASP A 235 -32.16 -9.18 23.29
CA ASP A 235 -33.34 -8.91 22.45
C ASP A 235 -34.15 -7.70 22.94
N GLY A 236 -33.75 -7.08 24.05
CA GLY A 236 -34.40 -5.92 24.64
C GLY A 236 -33.47 -5.13 25.58
N PRO A 237 -33.89 -3.93 26.02
CA PRO A 237 -33.14 -3.12 26.98
C PRO A 237 -33.08 -3.75 28.38
N VAL A 238 -34.02 -4.66 28.69
CA VAL A 238 -34.08 -5.42 29.93
C VAL A 238 -34.22 -6.91 29.59
N GLY A 239 -33.37 -7.78 30.14
CA GLY A 239 -33.42 -9.22 29.88
C GLY A 239 -32.08 -9.94 30.06
N LYS A 240 -32.00 -11.16 29.53
CA LYS A 240 -30.78 -11.96 29.59
C LYS A 240 -29.77 -11.48 28.54
N ILE A 241 -28.57 -11.15 28.97
CA ILE A 241 -27.45 -10.82 28.08
C ILE A 241 -26.77 -12.12 27.60
N THR A 242 -26.72 -12.30 26.29
CA THR A 242 -25.99 -13.39 25.64
C THR A 242 -24.56 -12.94 25.34
N VAL A 243 -23.58 -13.60 25.95
CA VAL A 243 -22.16 -13.30 25.81
C VAL A 243 -21.53 -14.20 24.74
N PRO A 244 -21.01 -13.66 23.62
CA PRO A 244 -20.38 -14.47 22.59
C PRO A 244 -19.04 -15.06 23.07
N ALA A 245 -18.58 -16.14 22.42
CA ALA A 245 -17.33 -16.81 22.80
C ALA A 245 -16.11 -15.89 22.68
N ASN A 246 -16.06 -15.08 21.61
CA ASN A 246 -15.14 -13.96 21.48
C ASN A 246 -15.91 -12.65 21.70
N ASN A 247 -15.81 -12.11 22.92
CA ASN A 247 -16.53 -10.92 23.31
C ASN A 247 -15.64 -9.73 23.65
N LEU A 248 -14.39 -9.75 23.19
CA LEU A 248 -13.47 -8.64 23.43
C LEU A 248 -13.84 -7.45 22.52
N VAL A 249 -13.99 -6.27 23.10
CA VAL A 249 -14.13 -5.02 22.33
C VAL A 249 -12.77 -4.37 22.14
N ILE A 250 -12.03 -4.11 23.23
CA ILE A 250 -10.70 -3.51 23.16
C ILE A 250 -9.85 -4.00 24.34
N ALA A 251 -8.54 -4.19 24.12
CA ALA A 251 -7.56 -4.55 25.15
C ALA A 251 -6.21 -3.87 24.87
N LYS A 252 -5.30 -3.96 25.85
CA LYS A 252 -3.91 -3.51 25.74
C LYS A 252 -3.22 -3.97 24.44
N ASP A 253 -2.35 -3.13 23.91
CA ASP A 253 -1.37 -3.48 22.87
C ASP A 253 0.03 -3.25 23.45
N THR A 254 0.68 -4.33 23.88
CA THR A 254 1.99 -4.25 24.53
C THR A 254 3.10 -3.83 23.56
N ALA A 255 2.95 -4.09 22.26
CA ALA A 255 3.92 -3.69 21.25
C ALA A 255 3.89 -2.17 21.03
N ALA A 256 2.71 -1.56 21.13
CA ALA A 256 2.54 -0.11 21.13
C ALA A 256 2.83 0.53 22.51
N GLY A 257 2.94 -0.25 23.59
CA GLY A 257 3.08 0.28 24.94
C GLY A 257 1.77 0.86 25.52
N ILE A 258 0.62 0.40 25.01
CA ILE A 258 -0.71 0.81 25.43
C ILE A 258 -1.26 -0.19 26.46
N TYR A 259 -1.71 0.29 27.62
CA TYR A 259 -2.18 -0.54 28.75
C TYR A 259 -3.46 0.03 29.38
N GLY A 260 -4.25 -0.84 30.01
CA GLY A 260 -5.42 -0.44 30.81
C GLY A 260 -6.53 0.22 30.00
N THR A 261 -6.90 -0.35 28.85
CA THR A 261 -7.88 0.19 27.89
C THR A 261 -9.32 -0.17 28.28
N GLY A 262 -9.84 0.40 29.37
CA GLY A 262 -11.21 0.16 29.83
C GLY A 262 -11.93 1.46 30.13
N HIS A 263 -13.16 1.32 30.64
CA HIS A 263 -14.24 2.31 30.72
C HIS A 263 -14.41 3.15 29.46
N HIS A 264 -15.60 3.11 28.89
CA HIS A 264 -15.82 3.60 27.55
C HIS A 264 -17.26 4.06 27.33
N SER A 265 -17.42 4.83 26.27
CA SER A 265 -18.70 5.10 25.61
C SER A 265 -18.58 4.79 24.12
N ILE A 266 -19.72 4.63 23.44
CA ILE A 266 -19.77 4.24 22.04
C ILE A 266 -20.62 5.24 21.25
N LEU A 267 -20.01 5.85 20.24
CA LEU A 267 -20.67 6.80 19.35
C LEU A 267 -21.07 6.14 18.04
N GLN A 268 -22.33 6.33 17.63
CA GLN A 268 -22.72 6.21 16.22
C GLN A 268 -22.60 7.57 15.54
N VAL A 269 -21.98 7.62 14.35
CA VAL A 269 -22.05 8.83 13.53
C VAL A 269 -23.50 9.04 13.07
N PRO A 270 -24.09 10.22 13.29
CA PRO A 270 -25.49 10.49 12.92
C PRO A 270 -25.81 10.11 11.47
N GLY A 271 -26.85 9.29 11.29
CA GLY A 271 -27.31 8.84 9.98
C GLY A 271 -26.45 7.78 9.27
N LYS A 272 -25.40 7.25 9.92
CA LYS A 272 -24.51 6.24 9.33
C LYS A 272 -24.35 5.01 10.21
N ASP A 273 -24.08 3.85 9.61
CA ASP A 273 -23.64 2.64 10.33
C ASP A 273 -22.12 2.69 10.59
N GLU A 274 -21.64 3.80 11.13
CA GLU A 274 -20.24 4.09 11.44
C GLU A 274 -20.11 4.37 12.94
N TRP A 275 -19.18 3.67 13.59
CA TRP A 275 -19.15 3.57 15.05
C TRP A 275 -17.74 3.79 15.60
N TYR A 276 -17.63 4.44 16.75
CA TYR A 276 -16.37 4.69 17.46
C TYR A 276 -16.49 4.32 18.93
N ILE A 277 -15.40 3.82 19.50
CA ILE A 277 -15.24 3.65 20.94
C ILE A 277 -14.41 4.82 21.45
N VAL A 278 -14.93 5.52 22.47
CA VAL A 278 -14.16 6.49 23.26
C VAL A 278 -13.86 5.82 24.59
N TYR A 279 -12.60 5.69 24.94
CA TYR A 279 -12.16 4.93 26.10
C TYR A 279 -11.00 5.64 26.78
N HIS A 280 -10.57 5.17 27.95
CA HIS A 280 -9.33 5.65 28.54
C HIS A 280 -8.24 4.56 28.55
N ARG A 281 -6.99 4.99 28.62
CA ARG A 281 -5.83 4.13 28.87
C ARG A 281 -4.95 4.71 29.96
N PHE A 282 -3.98 3.93 30.44
CA PHE A 282 -2.92 4.47 31.28
C PHE A 282 -2.15 5.54 30.52
N HIS A 283 -1.73 6.59 31.23
CA HIS A 283 -0.90 7.63 30.64
C HIS A 283 0.28 7.04 29.86
N TYR A 284 0.45 7.42 28.61
CA TYR A 284 1.57 6.98 27.81
C TYR A 284 2.72 8.01 27.85
N PRO A 285 4.00 7.57 27.93
CA PRO A 285 4.48 6.19 28.04
C PRO A 285 4.65 5.68 29.48
N ASP A 286 4.48 6.54 30.48
CA ASP A 286 4.99 6.28 31.83
C ASP A 286 3.98 5.65 32.79
N GLY A 287 2.70 5.61 32.45
CA GLY A 287 1.63 5.10 33.28
C GLY A 287 1.88 3.69 33.80
N ILE A 288 2.43 2.79 32.97
CA ILE A 288 2.78 1.43 33.38
C ILE A 288 3.83 1.38 34.51
N LYS A 289 4.65 2.43 34.67
CA LYS A 289 5.67 2.56 35.71
C LYS A 289 5.13 3.21 37.00
N MET A 290 3.91 3.74 36.97
CA MET A 290 3.29 4.44 38.11
C MET A 290 2.68 3.49 39.16
N GLY A 291 2.73 2.18 38.93
CA GLY A 291 2.11 1.19 39.80
C GLY A 291 0.61 1.45 39.96
N ARG A 292 0.10 1.47 41.19
CA ARG A 292 -1.33 1.73 41.45
C ARG A 292 -1.79 3.12 41.01
N ALA A 293 -0.89 4.09 40.87
CA ALA A 293 -1.26 5.43 40.46
C ALA A 293 -1.67 5.52 38.99
N ALA A 294 -1.32 4.53 38.17
CA ALA A 294 -1.76 4.45 36.78
C ALA A 294 -3.30 4.48 36.65
N GLY A 295 -4.02 3.87 37.58
CA GLY A 295 -5.48 3.82 37.57
C GLY A 295 -6.18 5.13 37.95
N TYR A 296 -5.45 6.17 38.36
CA TYR A 296 -5.96 7.54 38.53
C TYR A 296 -5.06 8.59 37.84
N ASN A 297 -4.31 8.16 36.82
CA ASN A 297 -3.57 9.01 35.89
C ASN A 297 -3.76 8.45 34.48
N ARG A 298 -4.99 8.61 33.98
CA ARG A 298 -5.46 8.03 32.72
C ARG A 298 -5.69 9.10 31.67
N GLU A 299 -5.74 8.70 30.41
CA GLU A 299 -5.91 9.60 29.27
C GLU A 299 -6.98 9.07 28.30
N VAL A 300 -7.80 9.96 27.74
CA VAL A 300 -8.94 9.62 26.87
C VAL A 300 -8.48 9.45 25.43
N CYS A 301 -8.91 8.36 24.79
CA CYS A 301 -8.60 7.97 23.41
C CYS A 301 -9.89 7.67 22.63
N ILE A 302 -9.80 7.68 21.31
CA ILE A 302 -10.88 7.27 20.41
C ILE A 302 -10.34 6.35 19.31
N ASP A 303 -11.06 5.29 18.99
CA ASP A 303 -10.75 4.39 17.86
C ASP A 303 -12.05 3.87 17.22
N ARG A 304 -11.95 3.36 15.99
CA ARG A 304 -13.12 2.89 15.21
C ARG A 304 -13.58 1.49 15.66
N ILE A 305 -14.89 1.30 15.78
CA ILE A 305 -15.52 -0.02 15.94
C ILE A 305 -15.98 -0.54 14.58
N THR A 306 -15.75 -1.82 14.33
CA THR A 306 -16.33 -2.53 13.17
C THR A 306 -17.04 -3.80 13.62
N PHE A 307 -17.96 -4.28 12.79
CA PHE A 307 -18.78 -5.46 13.07
C PHE A 307 -18.66 -6.45 11.93
N ASP A 308 -18.66 -7.75 12.24
CA ASP A 308 -18.75 -8.80 11.23
C ASP A 308 -20.18 -8.91 10.65
N GLU A 309 -20.36 -9.82 9.69
CA GLU A 309 -21.66 -10.04 9.05
C GLU A 309 -22.74 -10.58 10.00
N ALA A 310 -22.34 -11.32 11.05
CA ALA A 310 -23.23 -11.81 12.09
C ALA A 310 -23.54 -10.73 13.15
N GLY A 311 -22.95 -9.55 13.04
CA GLY A 311 -23.12 -8.44 13.96
C GLY A 311 -22.26 -8.54 15.22
N ASN A 312 -21.25 -9.42 15.26
CA ASN A 312 -20.28 -9.43 16.36
C ASN A 312 -19.32 -8.26 16.22
N ILE A 313 -18.92 -7.66 17.34
CA ILE A 313 -17.86 -6.65 17.36
C ILE A 313 -16.53 -7.33 17.02
N ILE A 314 -15.82 -6.79 16.02
CA ILE A 314 -14.43 -7.16 15.73
C ILE A 314 -13.55 -6.43 16.74
N PRO A 315 -12.64 -7.12 17.47
CA PRO A 315 -11.81 -6.49 18.48
C PRO A 315 -11.04 -5.29 17.92
N VAL A 316 -11.25 -4.13 18.54
CA VAL A 316 -10.57 -2.87 18.24
C VAL A 316 -9.13 -2.98 18.70
N ARG A 317 -8.21 -2.58 17.82
CA ARG A 317 -6.81 -2.38 18.18
C ARG A 317 -6.62 -0.94 18.65
N PRO A 318 -6.24 -0.68 19.92
CA PRO A 318 -6.01 0.68 20.39
C PRO A 318 -4.82 1.31 19.65
N THR A 319 -4.90 2.60 19.33
CA THR A 319 -3.83 3.28 18.59
C THR A 319 -3.34 4.56 19.28
N HIS A 320 -2.12 5.01 18.97
CA HIS A 320 -1.67 6.37 19.28
C HIS A 320 -2.20 7.39 18.28
N ARG A 321 -2.63 6.94 17.10
CA ARG A 321 -3.09 7.81 16.02
C ARG A 321 -4.50 8.34 16.23
N GLY A 322 -5.42 7.55 16.77
CA GLY A 322 -6.85 7.87 16.78
C GLY A 322 -7.46 7.97 15.38
N ILE A 323 -8.54 8.72 15.25
CA ILE A 323 -9.41 8.77 14.05
C ILE A 323 -8.99 9.79 12.97
N ALA A 324 -7.69 10.01 12.74
CA ALA A 324 -7.23 11.06 11.82
C ALA A 324 -7.88 10.93 10.42
N PRO A 325 -8.33 12.04 9.78
CA PRO A 325 -8.78 12.00 8.39
C PRO A 325 -7.69 11.38 7.51
N SER A 326 -8.08 10.52 6.57
CA SER A 326 -7.15 10.06 5.53
C SER A 326 -6.63 11.26 4.74
N LEU A 327 -5.31 11.37 4.56
CA LEU A 327 -4.76 12.38 3.67
C LEU A 327 -5.28 12.16 2.25
N GLN A 328 -5.48 13.26 1.52
CA GLN A 328 -5.88 13.26 0.13
C GLN A 328 -4.73 13.80 -0.73
N ALA A 329 -4.54 13.19 -1.90
CA ALA A 329 -3.72 13.80 -2.94
C ALA A 329 -4.54 14.89 -3.64
N PHE A 330 -3.87 15.96 -4.08
CA PHE A 330 -4.54 16.96 -4.90
C PHE A 330 -4.86 16.41 -6.30
N SER A 331 -5.93 16.94 -6.90
CA SER A 331 -6.17 16.70 -8.33
C SER A 331 -4.99 17.20 -9.16
N LEU A 332 -4.70 16.51 -10.27
CA LEU A 332 -3.66 16.92 -11.21
C LEU A 332 -3.87 18.36 -11.75
N ARG A 333 -5.11 18.86 -11.76
CA ARG A 333 -5.44 20.23 -12.21
C ARG A 333 -5.06 21.30 -11.19
N ASP A 334 -4.97 20.93 -9.92
CA ASP A 334 -4.72 21.86 -8.82
C ASP A 334 -3.22 22.06 -8.56
N VAL A 335 -2.36 21.21 -9.15
CA VAL A 335 -0.90 21.31 -9.05
C VAL A 335 -0.29 21.47 -10.44
N GLN A 336 0.10 22.69 -10.80
CA GLN A 336 0.75 22.96 -12.09
C GLN A 336 2.26 22.76 -11.98
N LEU A 337 2.87 21.95 -12.85
CA LEU A 337 4.33 21.91 -12.98
C LEU A 337 4.87 23.21 -13.61
N LEU A 338 5.93 23.75 -13.01
CA LEU A 338 6.72 24.86 -13.56
C LEU A 338 7.86 24.32 -14.45
N PRO A 339 8.57 25.17 -15.21
CA PRO A 339 9.71 24.73 -16.03
C PRO A 339 10.73 23.91 -15.25
N GLY A 340 11.20 22.81 -15.83
CA GLY A 340 12.11 21.85 -15.21
C GLY A 340 11.90 20.44 -15.75
N MET A 341 12.79 19.52 -15.36
CA MET A 341 12.91 18.17 -15.94
C MET A 341 11.61 17.37 -16.00
N PHE A 342 10.75 17.48 -14.98
CA PHE A 342 9.48 16.74 -14.94
C PHE A 342 8.45 17.28 -15.92
N LYS A 343 8.44 18.61 -16.15
CA LYS A 343 7.59 19.22 -17.16
C LYS A 343 8.09 18.89 -18.57
N ASP A 344 9.41 18.86 -18.76
CA ASP A 344 10.02 18.49 -20.03
C ASP A 344 9.72 17.02 -20.35
N ALA A 345 9.89 16.11 -19.39
CA ALA A 345 9.53 14.70 -19.53
C ALA A 345 8.03 14.51 -19.86
N ARG A 346 7.12 15.25 -19.21
CA ARG A 346 5.69 15.24 -19.57
C ARG A 346 5.44 15.68 -21.00
N THR A 347 6.17 16.71 -21.46
CA THR A 347 5.99 17.25 -22.80
C THR A 347 6.41 16.25 -23.86
N VAL A 348 7.51 15.54 -23.63
CA VAL A 348 8.01 14.47 -24.50
C VAL A 348 7.04 13.29 -24.54
N ASP A 349 6.49 12.89 -23.39
CA ASP A 349 5.49 11.83 -23.32
C ASP A 349 4.21 12.21 -24.08
N LEU A 350 3.72 13.45 -23.92
CA LEU A 350 2.58 13.93 -24.69
C LEU A 350 2.82 13.83 -26.21
N GLN A 351 4.04 14.11 -26.69
CA GLN A 351 4.39 13.94 -28.10
C GLN A 351 4.35 12.47 -28.52
N TYR A 352 4.83 11.56 -27.67
CA TYR A 352 4.75 10.12 -27.91
C TYR A 352 3.29 9.66 -28.02
N ILE A 353 2.44 10.03 -27.06
CA ILE A 353 1.00 9.71 -27.01
C ILE A 353 0.28 10.24 -28.26
N LEU A 354 0.57 11.47 -28.67
CA LEU A 354 -0.07 12.08 -29.85
C LEU A 354 0.42 11.47 -31.17
N ALA A 355 1.63 10.91 -31.20
CA ALA A 355 2.17 10.17 -32.34
C ALA A 355 1.49 8.81 -32.55
N MET A 356 0.78 8.27 -31.56
CA MET A 356 -0.02 7.05 -31.71
C MET A 356 -1.31 7.30 -32.49
N ASN A 357 -1.75 6.29 -33.26
CA ASN A 357 -2.97 6.33 -34.05
C ASN A 357 -4.14 5.70 -33.27
N PRO A 358 -5.17 6.49 -32.88
CA PRO A 358 -6.30 5.97 -32.11
C PRO A 358 -7.11 4.91 -32.85
N ASP A 359 -7.21 4.97 -34.19
CA ASP A 359 -7.97 3.99 -34.96
C ASP A 359 -7.31 2.60 -34.96
N ARG A 360 -5.98 2.55 -34.89
CA ARG A 360 -5.24 1.28 -34.73
C ARG A 360 -5.43 0.70 -33.33
N LEU A 361 -5.53 1.55 -32.30
CA LEU A 361 -5.82 1.13 -30.92
C LEU A 361 -7.27 0.67 -30.75
N LEU A 362 -8.21 1.27 -31.50
CA LEU A 362 -9.63 0.90 -31.49
C LEU A 362 -9.95 -0.36 -32.31
N ALA A 363 -9.08 -0.71 -33.26
CA ALA A 363 -9.32 -1.81 -34.19
C ALA A 363 -9.66 -3.15 -33.50
N PRO A 364 -8.96 -3.58 -32.43
CA PRO A 364 -9.34 -4.79 -31.69
C PRO A 364 -10.77 -4.73 -31.12
N TYR A 365 -11.15 -3.61 -30.52
CA TYR A 365 -12.46 -3.44 -29.89
C TYR A 365 -13.59 -3.45 -30.91
N LEU A 366 -13.40 -2.77 -32.05
CA LEU A 366 -14.36 -2.77 -33.14
C LEU A 366 -14.54 -4.18 -33.70
N ARG A 367 -13.43 -4.89 -33.96
CA ARG A 367 -13.44 -6.28 -34.44
C ARG A 367 -14.25 -7.20 -33.51
N GLU A 368 -13.94 -7.20 -32.22
CA GLU A 368 -14.60 -8.12 -31.27
C GLU A 368 -16.06 -7.75 -31.02
N ALA A 369 -16.43 -6.48 -31.20
CA ALA A 369 -17.82 -6.03 -31.19
C ALA A 369 -18.56 -6.30 -32.51
N GLY A 370 -17.95 -6.92 -33.52
CA GLY A 370 -18.59 -7.17 -34.82
C GLY A 370 -18.72 -5.93 -35.72
N LEU A 371 -18.01 -4.86 -35.38
CA LEU A 371 -17.95 -3.62 -36.16
C LEU A 371 -16.71 -3.63 -37.06
N THR A 372 -16.76 -2.89 -38.18
CA THR A 372 -15.62 -2.79 -39.11
C THR A 372 -14.53 -1.88 -38.53
N PRO A 373 -13.28 -2.36 -38.33
CA PRO A 373 -12.17 -1.51 -37.94
C PRO A 373 -11.85 -0.45 -38.99
N LYS A 374 -11.50 0.77 -38.55
CA LYS A 374 -11.12 1.89 -39.44
C LYS A 374 -9.66 1.83 -39.90
N ALA A 375 -8.85 1.05 -39.20
CA ALA A 375 -7.46 0.76 -39.52
C ALA A 375 -7.11 -0.66 -39.06
N ALA A 376 -5.99 -1.21 -39.53
CA ALA A 376 -5.43 -2.43 -38.96
C ALA A 376 -4.93 -2.16 -37.53
N SER A 377 -5.05 -3.15 -36.64
CA SER A 377 -4.48 -3.05 -35.30
C SER A 377 -2.98 -2.78 -35.35
N TYR A 378 -2.43 -2.33 -34.23
CA TYR A 378 -0.98 -2.33 -34.06
C TYR A 378 -0.42 -3.75 -34.14
N THR A 379 0.85 -3.84 -34.55
CA THR A 379 1.59 -5.12 -34.56
C THR A 379 2.09 -5.44 -33.15
N ASN A 380 3.15 -6.23 -33.01
CA ASN A 380 3.69 -6.64 -31.72
C ASN A 380 2.62 -7.33 -30.85
N TRP A 381 2.48 -6.98 -29.56
CA TRP A 381 1.54 -7.67 -28.67
C TRP A 381 0.07 -7.32 -28.95
N GLU A 382 -0.22 -6.19 -29.61
CA GLU A 382 -1.56 -5.78 -30.05
C GLU A 382 -2.11 -6.57 -31.25
N SER A 383 -1.29 -7.46 -31.82
CA SER A 383 -1.72 -8.49 -32.78
C SER A 383 -1.24 -9.90 -32.37
N GLY A 384 -0.62 -10.01 -31.19
CA GLY A 384 0.00 -11.22 -30.66
C GLY A 384 -0.84 -11.96 -29.61
N GLY A 385 -2.06 -11.49 -29.36
CA GLY A 385 -2.99 -12.08 -28.39
C GLY A 385 -3.30 -11.20 -27.18
N LEU A 386 -2.63 -10.06 -27.03
CA LEU A 386 -2.91 -9.05 -25.98
C LEU A 386 -3.69 -7.85 -26.51
N ASP A 387 -4.26 -7.96 -27.72
CA ASP A 387 -5.00 -6.92 -28.44
C ASP A 387 -5.98 -6.14 -27.53
N GLY A 388 -5.85 -4.82 -27.52
CA GLY A 388 -6.67 -3.87 -26.76
C GLY A 388 -5.98 -3.28 -25.53
N HIS A 389 -5.01 -3.96 -24.90
CA HIS A 389 -4.48 -3.51 -23.60
C HIS A 389 -3.83 -2.11 -23.64
N ILE A 390 -3.16 -1.73 -24.74
CA ILE A 390 -2.58 -0.39 -24.91
C ILE A 390 -3.69 0.65 -25.07
N GLY A 391 -4.78 0.32 -25.77
CA GLY A 391 -5.94 1.19 -25.89
C GLY A 391 -6.54 1.59 -24.55
N GLY A 392 -6.53 0.68 -23.56
CA GLY A 392 -6.95 0.96 -22.20
C GLY A 392 -6.01 1.93 -21.47
N HIS A 393 -4.70 1.67 -21.50
CA HIS A 393 -3.68 2.57 -20.95
C HIS A 393 -3.70 3.96 -21.61
N TYR A 394 -3.97 4.01 -22.92
CA TYR A 394 -4.06 5.24 -23.69
C TYR A 394 -5.18 6.15 -23.15
N LEU A 395 -6.32 5.60 -22.72
CA LEU A 395 -7.39 6.39 -22.08
C LEU A 395 -6.91 7.04 -20.77
N SER A 396 -6.26 6.26 -19.90
CA SER A 396 -5.70 6.76 -18.63
C SER A 396 -4.68 7.87 -18.88
N ALA A 397 -3.72 7.62 -19.78
CA ALA A 397 -2.69 8.60 -20.15
C ALA A 397 -3.28 9.90 -20.72
N LEU A 398 -4.27 9.81 -21.62
CA LEU A 398 -4.95 10.98 -22.17
C LEU A 398 -5.72 11.77 -21.10
N ALA A 399 -6.41 11.08 -20.19
CA ALA A 399 -7.13 11.72 -19.09
C ALA A 399 -6.17 12.47 -18.15
N MET A 400 -5.04 11.84 -17.81
CA MET A 400 -3.99 12.45 -16.99
C MET A 400 -3.28 13.61 -17.72
N MET A 401 -3.00 13.48 -19.02
CA MET A 401 -2.42 14.57 -19.83
C MET A 401 -3.37 15.76 -19.97
N TYR A 402 -4.66 15.52 -20.10
CA TYR A 402 -5.64 16.60 -20.07
C TYR A 402 -5.66 17.30 -18.70
N ALA A 403 -5.75 16.55 -17.61
CA ALA A 403 -5.84 17.13 -16.26
C ALA A 403 -4.53 17.79 -15.80
N GLY A 404 -3.38 17.15 -16.01
CA GLY A 404 -2.07 17.62 -15.56
C GLY A 404 -1.39 18.59 -16.52
N ALA A 405 -1.52 18.40 -17.84
CA ALA A 405 -0.88 19.28 -18.84
C ALA A 405 -1.82 20.34 -19.42
N GLY A 406 -3.14 20.21 -19.23
CA GLY A 406 -4.12 21.07 -19.88
C GLY A 406 -4.24 20.84 -21.39
N SER A 407 -3.82 19.66 -21.90
CA SER A 407 -3.78 19.38 -23.33
C SER A 407 -5.19 19.19 -23.92
N LYS A 408 -5.61 20.12 -24.78
CA LYS A 408 -6.89 20.02 -25.52
C LYS A 408 -6.88 18.87 -26.53
N GLN A 409 -5.76 18.64 -27.20
CA GLN A 409 -5.61 17.52 -28.14
C GLN A 409 -5.75 16.16 -27.43
N ALA A 410 -5.23 16.05 -26.20
CA ALA A 410 -5.42 14.84 -25.41
C ALA A 410 -6.91 14.63 -25.07
N LEU A 411 -7.62 15.70 -24.69
CA LEU A 411 -9.07 15.64 -24.43
C LEU A 411 -9.88 15.25 -25.69
N GLU A 412 -9.53 15.81 -26.85
CA GLU A 412 -10.18 15.47 -28.13
C GLU A 412 -10.00 13.99 -28.47
N ARG A 413 -8.77 13.46 -28.34
CA ARG A 413 -8.48 12.03 -28.54
C ARG A 413 -9.20 11.16 -27.52
N LEU A 414 -9.26 11.58 -26.25
CA LEU A 414 -9.97 10.85 -25.20
C LEU A 414 -11.47 10.73 -25.52
N ASN A 415 -12.09 11.84 -25.87
CA ASN A 415 -13.51 11.87 -26.22
C ASN A 415 -13.81 11.03 -27.46
N TYR A 416 -12.92 11.03 -28.46
CA TYR A 416 -13.01 10.17 -29.62
C TYR A 416 -12.96 8.68 -29.24
N MET A 417 -11.94 8.27 -28.48
CA MET A 417 -11.78 6.88 -28.02
C MET A 417 -13.01 6.43 -27.21
N ILE A 418 -13.47 7.23 -26.24
CA ILE A 418 -14.65 6.91 -25.42
C ILE A 418 -15.91 6.76 -26.29
N SER A 419 -16.10 7.65 -27.29
CA SER A 419 -17.25 7.58 -28.20
C SER A 419 -17.25 6.32 -29.06
N GLU A 420 -16.09 5.90 -29.56
CA GLU A 420 -15.97 4.66 -30.36
C GLU A 420 -16.12 3.41 -29.49
N LEU A 421 -15.51 3.38 -28.30
CA LEU A 421 -15.69 2.28 -27.35
C LEU A 421 -17.14 2.15 -26.88
N LYS A 422 -17.87 3.26 -26.75
CA LYS A 422 -19.30 3.23 -26.45
C LYS A 422 -20.09 2.49 -27.53
N LYS A 423 -19.78 2.72 -28.82
CA LYS A 423 -20.42 1.99 -29.93
C LYS A 423 -20.17 0.49 -29.81
N CYS A 424 -18.95 0.09 -29.45
CA CYS A 424 -18.63 -1.31 -29.17
C CYS A 424 -19.47 -1.86 -28.01
N GLN A 425 -19.53 -1.16 -26.88
CA GLN A 425 -20.32 -1.57 -25.71
C GLN A 425 -21.82 -1.70 -26.01
N ASP A 426 -22.36 -0.79 -26.82
CA ASP A 426 -23.76 -0.80 -27.24
C ASP A 426 -24.05 -1.99 -28.18
N HIS A 427 -23.13 -2.35 -29.08
CA HIS A 427 -23.29 -3.50 -29.97
C HIS A 427 -23.16 -4.84 -29.23
N TYR A 428 -22.31 -4.92 -28.21
CA TYR A 428 -22.29 -6.07 -27.30
C TYR A 428 -23.61 -6.22 -26.53
N GLY A 429 -24.14 -5.11 -26.03
CA GLY A 429 -25.43 -5.04 -25.33
C GLY A 429 -25.40 -5.48 -23.86
N ASP A 430 -24.36 -6.17 -23.40
CA ASP A 430 -24.24 -6.75 -22.05
C ASP A 430 -23.31 -5.96 -21.10
N GLY A 431 -22.76 -4.83 -21.56
CA GLY A 431 -21.85 -3.98 -20.80
C GLY A 431 -20.36 -4.28 -21.02
N TYR A 432 -20.02 -5.38 -21.70
CA TYR A 432 -18.63 -5.74 -21.99
C TYR A 432 -17.94 -4.76 -22.96
N ILE A 433 -16.64 -4.53 -22.74
CA ILE A 433 -15.73 -3.83 -23.65
C ILE A 433 -14.39 -4.55 -23.65
N GLY A 434 -13.89 -4.99 -24.81
CA GLY A 434 -12.56 -5.58 -24.91
C GLY A 434 -12.14 -5.87 -26.35
N GLY A 435 -10.84 -6.09 -26.53
CA GLY A 435 -10.21 -6.37 -27.83
C GLY A 435 -9.68 -7.80 -28.00
N ILE A 436 -9.83 -8.66 -26.98
CA ILE A 436 -9.23 -10.01 -26.97
C ILE A 436 -9.82 -10.86 -28.10
N PRO A 437 -9.01 -11.50 -28.97
CA PRO A 437 -9.54 -12.33 -30.05
C PRO A 437 -10.51 -13.42 -29.57
N GLY A 438 -11.75 -13.43 -30.05
CA GLY A 438 -12.79 -14.37 -29.64
C GLY A 438 -13.34 -14.08 -28.24
N SER A 439 -13.52 -12.80 -27.89
CA SER A 439 -13.95 -12.36 -26.56
C SER A 439 -15.30 -12.96 -26.16
N ARG A 440 -16.27 -13.01 -27.09
CA ARG A 440 -17.62 -13.49 -26.81
C ARG A 440 -17.62 -14.97 -26.44
N GLU A 441 -16.90 -15.79 -27.21
CA GLU A 441 -16.77 -17.23 -26.96
C GLU A 441 -16.02 -17.50 -25.65
N LEU A 442 -14.95 -16.75 -25.39
CA LEU A 442 -14.17 -16.83 -24.16
C LEU A 442 -15.06 -16.62 -22.94
N TRP A 443 -15.73 -15.46 -22.85
CA TRP A 443 -16.48 -15.10 -21.64
C TRP A 443 -17.75 -15.94 -21.48
N LYS A 444 -18.37 -16.39 -22.58
CA LYS A 444 -19.45 -17.36 -22.53
C LYS A 444 -18.99 -18.70 -21.92
N ALA A 445 -17.82 -19.20 -22.31
CA ALA A 445 -17.27 -20.44 -21.76
C ALA A 445 -16.94 -20.28 -20.26
N VAL A 446 -16.25 -19.19 -19.88
CA VAL A 446 -15.91 -18.90 -18.48
C VAL A 446 -17.17 -18.78 -17.63
N MET A 447 -18.16 -17.98 -18.02
CA MET A 447 -19.41 -17.81 -17.27
C MET A 447 -20.26 -19.10 -17.19
N SER A 448 -19.99 -20.10 -18.05
CA SER A 448 -20.62 -21.43 -17.95
C SER A 448 -19.87 -22.41 -17.04
N GLY A 449 -18.76 -21.97 -16.43
CA GLY A 449 -17.93 -22.76 -15.52
C GLY A 449 -16.70 -23.42 -16.16
N ASP A 450 -16.46 -23.25 -17.47
CA ASP A 450 -15.22 -23.70 -18.13
C ASP A 450 -14.08 -22.70 -17.87
N ILE A 451 -13.49 -22.80 -16.68
CA ILE A 451 -12.34 -21.97 -16.30
C ILE A 451 -11.11 -22.27 -17.18
N GLY A 452 -11.00 -23.46 -17.77
CA GLY A 452 -9.92 -23.81 -18.69
C GLY A 452 -9.86 -22.91 -19.92
N ALA A 453 -10.98 -22.31 -20.32
CA ALA A 453 -11.05 -21.36 -21.44
C ALA A 453 -10.15 -20.13 -21.23
N ILE A 454 -9.99 -19.65 -19.98
CA ILE A 454 -9.17 -18.46 -19.70
C ILE A 454 -7.69 -18.68 -20.01
N ARG A 455 -7.19 -19.90 -19.80
CA ARG A 455 -5.79 -20.28 -20.02
C ARG A 455 -5.44 -20.42 -21.51
N LYS A 456 -6.44 -20.40 -22.40
CA LYS A 456 -6.26 -20.45 -23.87
C LYS A 456 -6.02 -19.07 -24.49
N LYS A 457 -6.08 -17.99 -23.68
CA LYS A 457 -5.91 -16.60 -24.11
C LYS A 457 -4.81 -15.95 -23.26
N TRP A 458 -4.10 -14.99 -23.84
CA TRP A 458 -3.02 -14.31 -23.13
C TRP A 458 -3.59 -13.31 -22.12
N VAL A 459 -3.52 -13.66 -20.83
CA VAL A 459 -3.92 -12.84 -19.67
C VAL A 459 -5.16 -11.94 -19.88
N PRO A 460 -6.32 -12.52 -20.25
CA PRO A 460 -7.48 -11.74 -20.69
C PRO A 460 -8.06 -10.81 -19.60
N LEU A 461 -7.99 -11.19 -18.33
CA LEU A 461 -8.44 -10.32 -17.23
C LEU A 461 -7.53 -9.09 -17.07
N TYR A 462 -6.21 -9.25 -17.18
CA TYR A 462 -5.27 -8.11 -17.20
C TYR A 462 -5.57 -7.14 -18.33
N ASN A 463 -5.91 -7.64 -19.52
CA ASN A 463 -6.19 -6.84 -20.70
C ASN A 463 -7.44 -5.96 -20.46
N ILE A 464 -8.57 -6.58 -20.11
CA ILE A 464 -9.81 -5.81 -19.87
C ILE A 464 -9.72 -4.90 -18.64
N HIS A 465 -8.88 -5.22 -17.65
CA HIS A 465 -8.56 -4.31 -16.55
C HIS A 465 -8.04 -2.96 -17.05
N LYS A 466 -7.18 -2.92 -18.10
CA LYS A 466 -6.68 -1.64 -18.63
C LYS A 466 -7.77 -0.80 -19.23
N THR A 467 -8.68 -1.42 -19.96
CA THR A 467 -9.86 -0.73 -20.50
C THR A 467 -10.74 -0.20 -19.36
N TYR A 468 -10.95 -1.02 -18.34
CA TYR A 468 -11.78 -0.68 -17.18
C TYR A 468 -11.21 0.49 -16.38
N ALA A 469 -9.90 0.46 -16.08
CA ALA A 469 -9.17 1.58 -15.44
C ALA A 469 -9.15 2.83 -16.32
N GLY A 470 -8.94 2.68 -17.64
CA GLY A 470 -8.97 3.78 -18.59
C GLY A 470 -10.31 4.53 -18.66
N ILE A 471 -11.42 3.78 -18.65
CA ILE A 471 -12.78 4.36 -18.59
C ILE A 471 -13.02 5.02 -17.24
N ARG A 472 -12.56 4.41 -16.13
CA ARG A 472 -12.62 5.04 -14.80
C ARG A 472 -11.91 6.39 -14.83
N ASP A 473 -10.68 6.44 -15.32
CA ASP A 473 -9.85 7.65 -15.33
C ASP A 473 -10.41 8.73 -16.26
N ALA A 474 -10.99 8.35 -17.40
CA ALA A 474 -11.72 9.27 -18.27
C ALA A 474 -12.85 9.99 -17.51
N TYR A 475 -13.51 9.32 -16.57
CA TYR A 475 -14.51 9.94 -15.71
C TYR A 475 -13.89 10.68 -14.52
N THR A 476 -13.11 10.01 -13.67
CA THR A 476 -12.66 10.53 -12.38
C THR A 476 -11.59 11.63 -12.51
N ILE A 477 -10.78 11.60 -13.57
CA ILE A 477 -9.70 12.58 -13.82
C ILE A 477 -10.11 13.62 -14.87
N ALA A 478 -10.68 13.17 -15.99
CA ALA A 478 -11.06 14.08 -17.09
C ALA A 478 -12.49 14.63 -16.96
N GLY A 479 -13.37 14.02 -16.15
CA GLY A 479 -14.75 14.47 -15.96
C GLY A 479 -15.71 14.04 -17.08
N ASN A 480 -15.36 13.04 -17.89
CA ASN A 480 -16.18 12.57 -19.00
C ASN A 480 -17.41 11.79 -18.49
N GLN A 481 -18.60 12.38 -18.65
CA GLN A 481 -19.86 11.79 -18.15
C GLN A 481 -20.29 10.55 -18.94
N GLN A 482 -19.96 10.46 -20.23
CA GLN A 482 -20.25 9.27 -21.03
C GLN A 482 -19.48 8.07 -20.48
N ALA A 483 -18.19 8.28 -20.13
CA ALA A 483 -17.36 7.26 -19.51
C ALA A 483 -17.94 6.75 -18.18
N ARG A 484 -18.56 7.61 -17.35
CA ARG A 484 -19.25 7.18 -16.11
C ARG A 484 -20.30 6.12 -16.38
N SER A 485 -21.15 6.34 -17.38
CA SER A 485 -22.22 5.40 -17.72
C SER A 485 -21.66 4.08 -18.27
N MET A 486 -20.60 4.15 -19.08
CA MET A 486 -19.91 2.98 -19.60
C MET A 486 -19.24 2.18 -18.49
N LEU A 487 -18.61 2.86 -17.53
CA LEU A 487 -17.95 2.26 -16.38
C LEU A 487 -18.92 1.41 -15.59
N ILE A 488 -20.06 1.97 -15.20
CA ILE A 488 -21.10 1.27 -14.40
C ILE A 488 -21.59 0.02 -15.13
N ARG A 489 -21.91 0.12 -16.43
CA ARG A 489 -22.33 -1.04 -17.24
C ARG A 489 -21.24 -2.11 -17.33
N PHE A 490 -19.98 -1.70 -17.41
CA PHE A 490 -18.86 -2.64 -17.45
C PHE A 490 -18.63 -3.29 -16.07
N SER A 491 -18.80 -2.55 -14.98
CA SER A 491 -18.80 -3.08 -13.62
C SER A 491 -19.93 -4.10 -13.40
N ASP A 492 -21.13 -3.83 -13.90
CA ASP A 492 -22.26 -4.77 -13.85
C ASP A 492 -21.92 -6.09 -14.58
N TRP A 493 -21.17 -6.02 -15.69
CA TRP A 493 -20.67 -7.21 -16.37
C TRP A 493 -19.67 -8.00 -15.50
N PHE A 494 -18.76 -7.33 -14.78
CA PHE A 494 -17.86 -7.99 -13.83
C PHE A 494 -18.61 -8.61 -12.63
N VAL A 495 -19.64 -7.94 -12.12
CA VAL A 495 -20.52 -8.47 -11.08
C VAL A 495 -21.21 -9.75 -11.57
N LYS A 496 -21.72 -9.74 -12.81
CA LYS A 496 -22.32 -10.92 -13.44
C LYS A 496 -21.30 -12.05 -13.61
N LEU A 497 -20.06 -11.75 -14.01
CA LEU A 497 -18.99 -12.73 -14.11
C LEU A 497 -18.72 -13.40 -12.75
N ALA A 498 -18.55 -12.61 -11.70
CA ALA A 498 -18.35 -13.14 -10.35
C ALA A 498 -19.54 -13.98 -9.88
N ALA A 499 -20.78 -13.53 -10.11
CA ALA A 499 -21.99 -14.23 -9.73
C ALA A 499 -22.24 -15.54 -10.50
N SER A 500 -21.59 -15.73 -11.65
CA SER A 500 -21.74 -16.95 -12.48
C SER A 500 -20.80 -18.09 -12.05
N LEU A 501 -19.89 -17.84 -11.10
CA LEU A 501 -18.84 -18.78 -10.70
C LEU A 501 -18.96 -19.13 -9.22
N PHE A 502 -18.66 -20.39 -8.87
CA PHE A 502 -18.44 -20.75 -7.47
C PHE A 502 -17.16 -20.09 -6.93
N PRO A 503 -17.05 -19.82 -5.61
CA PRO A 503 -15.86 -19.21 -5.02
C PRO A 503 -14.54 -19.93 -5.40
N GLN A 504 -14.55 -21.26 -5.47
CA GLN A 504 -13.38 -22.04 -5.89
C GLN A 504 -13.02 -21.82 -7.37
N GLN A 505 -14.01 -21.74 -8.25
CA GLN A 505 -13.79 -21.44 -9.67
C GLN A 505 -13.28 -20.01 -9.86
N MET A 506 -13.79 -19.06 -9.07
CA MET A 506 -13.31 -17.69 -9.05
C MET A 506 -11.81 -17.65 -8.69
N GLN A 507 -11.41 -18.32 -7.61
CA GLN A 507 -9.99 -18.38 -7.21
C GLN A 507 -9.12 -19.16 -8.22
N GLU A 508 -9.64 -20.21 -8.87
CA GLU A 508 -8.92 -20.88 -9.96
C GLU A 508 -8.71 -19.94 -11.16
N MET A 509 -9.72 -19.14 -11.52
CA MET A 509 -9.61 -18.15 -12.59
C MET A 509 -8.53 -17.09 -12.27
N LEU A 510 -8.46 -16.64 -11.00
CA LEU A 510 -7.48 -15.66 -10.53
C LEU A 510 -6.03 -16.17 -10.47
N GLN A 511 -5.78 -17.46 -10.75
CA GLN A 511 -4.42 -17.93 -11.03
C GLN A 511 -3.85 -17.31 -12.32
N THR A 512 -4.72 -16.92 -13.26
CA THR A 512 -4.33 -16.11 -14.42
C THR A 512 -4.21 -14.65 -14.01
N GLU A 513 -3.20 -13.94 -14.53
CA GLU A 513 -3.01 -12.52 -14.26
C GLU A 513 -4.28 -11.71 -14.58
N HIS A 514 -4.68 -10.89 -13.61
CA HIS A 514 -5.93 -10.12 -13.64
C HIS A 514 -5.75 -8.64 -13.33
N GLY A 515 -4.51 -8.15 -13.21
CA GLY A 515 -4.24 -6.76 -12.84
C GLY A 515 -5.00 -6.33 -11.57
N GLY A 516 -5.53 -5.10 -11.58
CA GLY A 516 -6.24 -4.47 -10.48
C GLY A 516 -7.76 -4.39 -10.70
N VAL A 517 -8.40 -5.46 -11.18
CA VAL A 517 -9.88 -5.48 -11.32
C VAL A 517 -10.57 -5.18 -9.98
N ASN A 518 -10.04 -5.74 -8.89
CA ASN A 518 -10.53 -5.49 -7.54
C ASN A 518 -10.44 -4.00 -7.13
N GLU A 519 -9.35 -3.32 -7.50
CA GLU A 519 -9.19 -1.87 -7.27
C GLU A 519 -10.29 -1.06 -7.96
N VAL A 520 -10.52 -1.28 -9.25
CA VAL A 520 -11.50 -0.48 -10.00
C VAL A 520 -12.94 -0.78 -9.54
N LEU A 521 -13.24 -2.02 -9.16
CA LEU A 521 -14.54 -2.36 -8.53
C LEU A 521 -14.73 -1.63 -7.19
N ALA A 522 -13.69 -1.55 -6.36
CA ALA A 522 -13.71 -0.78 -5.11
C ALA A 522 -13.90 0.73 -5.38
N ASP A 523 -13.29 1.28 -6.43
CA ASP A 523 -13.56 2.66 -6.85
C ASP A 523 -15.02 2.87 -7.25
N VAL A 524 -15.61 1.93 -8.00
CA VAL A 524 -17.02 2.03 -8.40
C VAL A 524 -17.97 1.91 -7.21
N TYR A 525 -17.62 1.10 -6.20
CA TYR A 525 -18.32 1.12 -4.91
C TYR A 525 -18.28 2.52 -4.27
N GLN A 526 -17.11 3.15 -4.17
CA GLN A 526 -17.04 4.53 -3.64
C GLN A 526 -17.87 5.53 -4.46
N LEU A 527 -17.91 5.37 -5.79
CA LEU A 527 -18.63 6.26 -6.70
C LEU A 527 -20.17 6.11 -6.64
N THR A 528 -20.67 4.95 -6.23
CA THR A 528 -22.09 4.60 -6.35
C THR A 528 -22.77 4.30 -5.00
N GLY A 529 -22.01 3.88 -4.00
CA GLY A 529 -22.52 3.34 -2.74
C GLY A 529 -23.13 1.94 -2.85
N ASP A 530 -23.15 1.32 -4.04
CA ASP A 530 -23.78 0.01 -4.24
C ASP A 530 -22.83 -1.13 -3.86
N LYS A 531 -23.18 -1.83 -2.77
CA LYS A 531 -22.36 -2.86 -2.16
C LYS A 531 -22.00 -4.02 -3.11
N LYS A 532 -22.80 -4.28 -4.15
CA LYS A 532 -22.51 -5.37 -5.10
C LYS A 532 -21.12 -5.22 -5.75
N TYR A 533 -20.64 -4.00 -5.93
CA TYR A 533 -19.31 -3.75 -6.49
C TYR A 533 -18.20 -4.04 -5.48
N LEU A 534 -18.41 -3.77 -4.19
CA LEU A 534 -17.48 -4.14 -3.13
C LEU A 534 -17.41 -5.67 -2.96
N ASP A 535 -18.56 -6.35 -3.02
CA ASP A 535 -18.61 -7.81 -2.94
C ASP A 535 -17.93 -8.46 -4.15
N ALA A 536 -18.10 -7.88 -5.34
CA ALA A 536 -17.34 -8.27 -6.53
C ALA A 536 -15.83 -7.98 -6.35
N ALA A 537 -15.43 -6.82 -5.81
CA ALA A 537 -14.02 -6.49 -5.56
C ALA A 537 -13.34 -7.53 -4.64
N ARG A 538 -14.04 -7.96 -3.59
CA ARG A 538 -13.61 -9.06 -2.70
C ARG A 538 -13.52 -10.39 -3.43
N SER A 539 -14.49 -10.70 -4.31
CA SER A 539 -14.46 -11.92 -5.13
C SER A 539 -13.27 -11.96 -6.09
N PHE A 540 -12.88 -10.81 -6.65
CA PHE A 540 -11.68 -10.62 -7.48
C PHE A 540 -10.38 -10.47 -6.68
N SER A 541 -10.41 -10.64 -5.35
CA SER A 541 -9.22 -10.60 -4.51
C SER A 541 -8.66 -12.01 -4.32
N HIS A 542 -7.43 -12.22 -4.80
CA HIS A 542 -6.81 -13.54 -4.87
C HIS A 542 -6.30 -14.00 -3.50
N GLN A 543 -7.01 -14.93 -2.88
CA GLN A 543 -6.79 -15.37 -1.50
C GLN A 543 -5.43 -16.04 -1.30
N ALA A 544 -4.93 -16.76 -2.31
CA ALA A 544 -3.59 -17.37 -2.27
C ALA A 544 -2.44 -16.35 -2.11
N ILE A 545 -2.70 -15.06 -2.38
CA ILE A 545 -1.75 -13.96 -2.13
C ILE A 545 -2.12 -13.20 -0.86
N LEU A 546 -3.41 -12.96 -0.59
CA LEU A 546 -3.87 -12.24 0.60
C LEU A 546 -3.55 -12.98 1.91
N GLU A 547 -3.90 -14.26 2.00
CA GLU A 547 -3.83 -15.04 3.25
C GLU A 547 -2.41 -15.22 3.81
N PRO A 548 -1.34 -15.38 3.01
CA PRO A 548 0.02 -15.37 3.56
C PRO A 548 0.45 -13.97 4.02
N LEU A 549 0.10 -12.93 3.25
CA LEU A 549 0.53 -11.55 3.54
C LEU A 549 -0.14 -11.01 4.80
N GLU A 550 -1.42 -11.28 5.04
CA GLU A 550 -2.10 -10.87 6.28
C GLU A 550 -1.48 -11.52 7.54
N LYS A 551 -0.84 -12.69 7.38
CA LYS A 551 -0.13 -13.43 8.44
C LYS A 551 1.33 -13.01 8.58
N GLY A 552 1.80 -12.05 7.77
CA GLY A 552 3.19 -11.62 7.75
C GLY A 552 4.15 -12.64 7.13
N GLU A 553 3.68 -13.44 6.16
CA GLU A 553 4.47 -14.44 5.47
C GLU A 553 4.87 -13.98 4.05
N ASP A 554 6.17 -13.84 3.80
CA ASP A 554 6.70 -13.58 2.45
C ASP A 554 6.78 -14.90 1.65
N ARG A 555 5.85 -15.07 0.71
CA ARG A 555 5.84 -16.18 -0.26
C ARG A 555 5.98 -15.68 -1.71
N LEU A 556 6.72 -14.59 -1.91
CA LEU A 556 6.82 -13.90 -3.20
C LEU A 556 7.85 -14.49 -4.15
N ASN A 557 8.79 -15.32 -3.67
CA ASN A 557 9.84 -15.91 -4.50
C ASN A 557 9.26 -16.56 -5.75
N ASN A 558 9.84 -16.22 -6.89
CA ASN A 558 9.54 -16.73 -8.22
C ASN A 558 8.12 -16.41 -8.74
N LEU A 559 7.39 -15.52 -8.06
CA LEU A 559 6.17 -14.96 -8.61
C LEU A 559 6.50 -13.81 -9.57
N HIS A 560 5.77 -13.73 -10.68
CA HIS A 560 5.80 -12.55 -11.56
C HIS A 560 5.39 -11.32 -10.73
N ALA A 561 6.29 -10.35 -10.60
CA ALA A 561 6.15 -9.23 -9.67
C ALA A 561 4.99 -8.31 -10.07
N ASN A 562 4.96 -7.85 -11.33
CA ASN A 562 3.89 -6.98 -11.82
C ASN A 562 2.50 -7.61 -11.80
N THR A 563 2.39 -8.94 -11.82
CA THR A 563 1.10 -9.61 -11.61
C THR A 563 0.60 -9.39 -10.18
N GLN A 564 1.49 -9.38 -9.18
CA GLN A 564 1.06 -9.32 -7.77
C GLN A 564 0.75 -7.89 -7.32
N ILE A 565 1.59 -6.91 -7.67
CA ILE A 565 1.49 -5.55 -7.10
C ILE A 565 0.10 -4.91 -7.32
N PRO A 566 -0.55 -4.99 -8.51
CA PRO A 566 -1.90 -4.48 -8.72
C PRO A 566 -2.97 -5.15 -7.86
N LYS A 567 -2.81 -6.44 -7.50
CA LYS A 567 -3.70 -7.12 -6.56
C LYS A 567 -3.64 -6.44 -5.20
N ILE A 568 -2.41 -6.13 -4.75
CA ILE A 568 -2.13 -5.47 -3.47
C ILE A 568 -2.63 -4.03 -3.46
N VAL A 569 -2.50 -3.29 -4.57
CA VAL A 569 -3.15 -1.98 -4.73
C VAL A 569 -4.65 -2.10 -4.50
N GLY A 570 -5.30 -3.12 -5.08
CA GLY A 570 -6.71 -3.39 -4.83
C GLY A 570 -7.01 -3.80 -3.38
N PHE A 571 -6.09 -4.49 -2.69
CA PHE A 571 -6.25 -4.82 -1.27
C PHE A 571 -6.27 -3.56 -0.41
N GLU A 572 -5.26 -2.71 -0.55
CA GLU A 572 -5.21 -1.43 0.17
C GLU A 572 -6.43 -0.56 -0.16
N ARG A 573 -6.88 -0.59 -1.41
CA ARG A 573 -8.05 0.17 -1.82
C ARG A 573 -9.34 -0.30 -1.14
N ILE A 574 -9.52 -1.61 -1.00
CA ILE A 574 -10.63 -2.20 -0.23
C ILE A 574 -10.48 -1.80 1.24
N ALA A 575 -9.27 -1.90 1.82
CA ALA A 575 -9.00 -1.54 3.21
C ALA A 575 -9.35 -0.08 3.52
N GLN A 576 -9.00 0.87 2.65
CA GLN A 576 -9.38 2.28 2.80
C GLN A 576 -10.90 2.51 2.88
N LEU A 577 -11.68 1.73 2.15
CA LEU A 577 -13.14 1.88 2.08
C LEU A 577 -13.85 1.13 3.21
N THR A 578 -13.30 0.03 3.70
CA THR A 578 -13.97 -0.85 4.67
C THR A 578 -13.37 -0.82 6.07
N GLY A 579 -12.12 -0.37 6.22
CA GLY A 579 -11.33 -0.53 7.45
C GLY A 579 -10.99 -1.99 7.76
N ASP A 580 -10.86 -2.84 6.74
CA ASP A 580 -10.62 -4.28 6.93
C ASP A 580 -9.14 -4.55 7.27
N PRO A 581 -8.83 -5.04 8.48
CA PRO A 581 -7.46 -5.16 8.96
C PRO A 581 -6.65 -6.23 8.22
N ALA A 582 -7.31 -7.23 7.62
CA ALA A 582 -6.62 -8.27 6.85
C ALA A 582 -6.00 -7.68 5.58
N TYR A 583 -6.81 -6.93 4.83
CA TYR A 583 -6.37 -6.26 3.61
C TYR A 583 -5.32 -5.18 3.89
N GLU A 584 -5.52 -4.38 4.96
CA GLU A 584 -4.55 -3.35 5.37
C GLU A 584 -3.20 -3.96 5.76
N SER A 585 -3.22 -4.98 6.61
CA SER A 585 -1.99 -5.64 7.08
C SER A 585 -1.25 -6.32 5.94
N ALA A 586 -1.97 -6.98 5.03
CA ALA A 586 -1.39 -7.60 3.85
C ALA A 586 -0.71 -6.58 2.92
N ALA A 587 -1.36 -5.45 2.64
CA ALA A 587 -0.81 -4.41 1.77
C ALA A 587 0.42 -3.73 2.38
N ARG A 588 0.36 -3.41 3.67
CA ARG A 588 1.47 -2.83 4.42
C ARG A 588 2.66 -3.78 4.49
N PHE A 589 2.44 -5.04 4.88
CA PHE A 589 3.49 -6.05 4.96
C PHE A 589 4.15 -6.28 3.60
N PHE A 590 3.37 -6.43 2.53
CA PHE A 590 3.90 -6.56 1.17
C PHE A 590 4.83 -5.40 0.79
N TRP A 591 4.38 -4.16 1.03
CA TRP A 591 5.19 -2.98 0.70
C TRP A 591 6.50 -2.97 1.48
N GLU A 592 6.45 -3.22 2.79
CA GLU A 592 7.63 -3.24 3.67
C GLU A 592 8.63 -4.31 3.22
N THR A 593 8.15 -5.53 2.94
CA THR A 593 8.97 -6.64 2.45
C THR A 593 9.62 -6.32 1.10
N VAL A 594 8.85 -5.82 0.13
CA VAL A 594 9.38 -5.54 -1.21
C VAL A 594 10.39 -4.40 -1.20
N VAL A 595 10.10 -3.32 -0.48
CA VAL A 595 11.00 -2.15 -0.40
C VAL A 595 12.26 -2.48 0.38
N ALA A 596 12.17 -3.20 1.51
CA ALA A 596 13.33 -3.49 2.35
C ALA A 596 14.23 -4.61 1.81
N HIS A 597 13.67 -5.61 1.12
CA HIS A 597 14.40 -6.85 0.83
C HIS A 597 14.50 -7.23 -0.65
N ARG A 598 13.73 -6.57 -1.53
CA ARG A 598 13.60 -6.98 -2.95
C ARG A 598 13.83 -5.83 -3.94
N THR A 599 14.23 -4.66 -3.44
CA THR A 599 14.37 -3.43 -4.23
C THR A 599 15.84 -3.03 -4.31
N VAL A 600 16.30 -2.63 -5.49
CA VAL A 600 17.65 -2.06 -5.72
C VAL A 600 17.65 -0.54 -5.61
N ALA A 601 18.84 0.08 -5.60
CA ALA A 601 19.06 1.49 -5.28
C ALA A 601 18.21 2.47 -6.11
N ILE A 602 17.86 2.12 -7.36
CA ILE A 602 16.99 2.95 -8.21
C ILE A 602 15.50 2.93 -7.78
N GLY A 603 15.11 2.09 -6.82
CA GLY A 603 13.73 1.92 -6.34
C GLY A 603 12.92 0.85 -7.08
N GLY A 604 13.52 0.16 -8.06
CA GLY A 604 12.91 -0.93 -8.82
C GLY A 604 13.20 -2.32 -8.26
N ASN A 605 12.42 -3.31 -8.67
CA ASN A 605 12.51 -4.70 -8.24
C ASN A 605 12.30 -5.67 -9.41
N SER A 606 12.50 -6.96 -9.13
CA SER A 606 12.44 -8.11 -10.05
C SER A 606 13.62 -8.22 -11.02
N VAL A 607 13.84 -9.45 -11.50
CA VAL A 607 14.76 -9.78 -12.59
C VAL A 607 13.97 -10.67 -13.55
N ARG A 608 13.99 -10.35 -14.84
CA ARG A 608 13.13 -11.01 -15.84
C ARG A 608 11.67 -11.07 -15.36
N GLU A 609 11.16 -9.95 -14.83
CA GLU A 609 9.78 -9.79 -14.34
C GLU A 609 9.43 -10.54 -13.04
N HIS A 610 10.30 -11.41 -12.52
CA HIS A 610 10.02 -12.25 -11.36
C HIS A 610 10.75 -11.78 -10.10
N PHE A 611 10.11 -11.93 -8.94
CA PHE A 611 10.79 -11.77 -7.67
C PHE A 611 11.82 -12.89 -7.48
N HIS A 612 13.11 -12.59 -7.58
CA HIS A 612 14.16 -13.53 -7.17
C HIS A 612 14.18 -13.68 -5.65
N PRO A 613 14.83 -14.72 -5.08
CA PRO A 613 15.03 -14.83 -3.64
C PRO A 613 15.68 -13.57 -3.06
N SER A 614 15.16 -13.09 -1.92
CA SER A 614 15.62 -11.85 -1.28
C SER A 614 17.05 -11.95 -0.72
N ASP A 615 17.60 -13.15 -0.61
CA ASP A 615 18.96 -13.46 -0.20
C ASP A 615 19.89 -13.79 -1.39
N ASN A 616 19.44 -13.61 -2.63
CA ASN A 616 20.25 -13.85 -3.82
C ASN A 616 19.95 -12.86 -4.96
N PHE A 617 20.77 -11.81 -5.05
CA PHE A 617 20.77 -10.78 -6.11
C PHE A 617 21.76 -11.10 -7.23
N THR A 618 22.37 -12.29 -7.27
CA THR A 618 23.26 -12.67 -8.39
C THR A 618 22.59 -12.50 -9.76
N PRO A 619 21.31 -12.89 -9.97
CA PRO A 619 20.60 -12.64 -11.22
C PRO A 619 20.48 -11.15 -11.59
N MET A 620 20.38 -10.26 -10.59
CA MET A 620 20.26 -8.81 -10.79
C MET A 620 21.50 -8.22 -11.47
N ILE A 621 22.69 -8.76 -11.15
CA ILE A 621 23.96 -8.30 -11.71
C ILE A 621 24.33 -9.04 -12.99
N THR A 622 23.90 -10.29 -13.14
CA THR A 622 24.32 -11.12 -14.27
C THR A 622 23.38 -11.01 -15.48
N SER A 623 22.09 -10.72 -15.26
CA SER A 623 21.11 -10.53 -16.32
C SER A 623 21.06 -9.09 -16.83
N GLU A 624 20.83 -8.98 -18.13
CA GLU A 624 20.46 -7.78 -18.86
C GLU A 624 19.02 -7.32 -18.57
N GLU A 625 18.15 -8.21 -18.10
CA GLU A 625 16.75 -7.95 -17.81
C GLU A 625 16.58 -7.65 -16.31
N GLY A 626 17.04 -6.46 -15.92
CA GLY A 626 16.92 -5.93 -14.56
C GLY A 626 15.49 -5.54 -14.18
N PRO A 627 15.30 -4.56 -13.27
CA PRO A 627 13.97 -4.15 -12.86
C PRO A 627 13.06 -3.74 -14.02
N GLU A 628 11.83 -4.24 -13.99
CA GLU A 628 10.75 -3.86 -14.90
C GLU A 628 10.12 -2.52 -14.46
N THR A 629 9.86 -1.64 -15.41
CA THR A 629 9.27 -0.31 -15.16
C THR A 629 7.86 -0.38 -14.57
N CYS A 630 7.00 -1.30 -15.04
CA CYS A 630 5.62 -1.44 -14.53
C CYS A 630 5.58 -1.71 -13.02
N ASN A 631 6.53 -2.49 -12.51
CA ASN A 631 6.60 -2.81 -11.08
C ASN A 631 6.74 -1.53 -10.26
N THR A 632 7.58 -0.62 -10.73
CA THR A 632 7.84 0.64 -10.02
C THR A 632 6.64 1.58 -10.13
N TYR A 633 6.00 1.67 -11.30
CA TYR A 633 4.74 2.40 -11.46
C TYR A 633 3.69 1.91 -10.45
N ASN A 634 3.50 0.60 -10.32
CA ASN A 634 2.50 0.03 -9.40
C ASN A 634 2.92 0.14 -7.93
N MET A 635 4.22 0.04 -7.61
CA MET A 635 4.71 0.27 -6.26
C MET A 635 4.50 1.73 -5.83
N LEU A 636 4.69 2.71 -6.72
CA LEU A 636 4.39 4.12 -6.43
C LEU A 636 2.89 4.32 -6.15
N LYS A 637 2.01 3.65 -6.92
CA LYS A 637 0.57 3.66 -6.68
C LYS A 637 0.19 3.08 -5.31
N LEU A 638 0.75 1.93 -4.95
CA LEU A 638 0.57 1.35 -3.61
C LEU A 638 1.10 2.28 -2.51
N THR A 639 2.27 2.88 -2.72
CA THR A 639 2.90 3.82 -1.80
C THR A 639 2.02 5.05 -1.54
N GLN A 640 1.37 5.57 -2.59
CA GLN A 640 0.41 6.66 -2.46
C GLN A 640 -0.78 6.26 -1.57
N LEU A 641 -1.41 5.11 -1.82
CA LEU A 641 -2.56 4.67 -1.02
C LEU A 641 -2.17 4.45 0.44
N LEU A 642 -1.06 3.76 0.70
CA LEU A 642 -0.54 3.56 2.06
C LEU A 642 -0.20 4.88 2.75
N TYR A 643 0.36 5.85 2.04
CA TYR A 643 0.64 7.18 2.61
C TYR A 643 -0.64 7.98 2.91
N GLN A 644 -1.68 7.87 2.08
CA GLN A 644 -2.98 8.48 2.34
C GLN A 644 -3.65 7.87 3.56
N SER A 645 -3.51 6.55 3.71
CA SER A 645 -3.99 5.79 4.85
C SER A 645 -3.16 6.06 6.10
N ASP A 646 -1.84 6.18 6.02
CA ASP A 646 -0.88 6.32 7.12
C ASP A 646 0.32 7.19 6.70
N PRO A 647 0.31 8.51 7.01
CA PRO A 647 1.18 9.50 6.37
C PRO A 647 2.63 9.53 6.89
N GLN A 648 3.29 8.38 6.93
CA GLN A 648 4.69 8.25 7.30
C GLN A 648 5.62 8.77 6.19
N ALA A 649 6.65 9.53 6.56
CA ALA A 649 7.60 10.09 5.61
C ALA A 649 8.41 9.01 4.85
N LYS A 650 8.56 7.79 5.40
CA LYS A 650 9.21 6.65 4.75
C LYS A 650 8.61 6.30 3.39
N TYR A 651 7.28 6.47 3.24
CA TYR A 651 6.61 6.26 1.96
C TYR A 651 7.07 7.28 0.93
N MET A 652 7.22 8.55 1.33
CA MET A 652 7.67 9.61 0.42
C MET A 652 9.19 9.57 0.16
N ASP A 653 9.98 9.01 1.06
CA ASP A 653 11.40 8.71 0.79
C ASP A 653 11.54 7.65 -0.31
N TYR A 654 10.77 6.55 -0.23
CA TYR A 654 10.72 5.55 -1.32
C TYR A 654 10.15 6.16 -2.60
N TYR A 655 9.06 6.94 -2.51
CA TYR A 655 8.45 7.58 -3.67
C TYR A 655 9.46 8.45 -4.41
N GLU A 656 10.18 9.33 -3.69
CA GLU A 656 11.23 10.17 -4.25
C GLU A 656 12.33 9.32 -4.91
N ARG A 657 12.81 8.27 -4.23
CA ARG A 657 13.86 7.40 -4.77
C ARG A 657 13.44 6.77 -6.10
N ALA A 658 12.30 6.11 -6.12
CA ALA A 658 11.79 5.42 -7.31
C ALA A 658 11.45 6.39 -8.45
N LEU A 659 10.90 7.56 -8.12
CA LEU A 659 10.51 8.56 -9.10
C LEU A 659 11.71 9.15 -9.85
N TYR A 660 12.73 9.61 -9.12
CA TYR A 660 13.90 10.24 -9.73
C TYR A 660 14.80 9.23 -10.45
N ASN A 661 14.95 8.03 -9.93
CA ASN A 661 16.01 7.12 -10.38
C ASN A 661 15.52 6.05 -11.34
N HIS A 662 14.27 5.60 -11.23
CA HIS A 662 13.72 4.63 -12.16
C HIS A 662 12.71 5.28 -13.10
N ILE A 663 11.60 5.83 -12.60
CA ILE A 663 10.55 6.34 -13.49
C ILE A 663 11.07 7.44 -14.43
N LEU A 664 11.79 8.43 -13.91
CA LEU A 664 12.33 9.50 -14.76
C LEU A 664 13.39 9.01 -15.76
N SER A 665 14.16 7.95 -15.43
CA SER A 665 15.20 7.39 -16.30
C SER A 665 14.66 6.47 -17.40
N THR A 666 13.39 6.06 -17.28
CA THR A 666 12.71 5.12 -18.18
C THR A 666 12.07 5.77 -19.41
N GLN A 667 12.26 7.07 -19.62
CA GLN A 667 11.92 7.74 -20.87
C GLN A 667 13.14 8.44 -21.45
N HIS A 668 13.37 8.28 -22.76
CA HIS A 668 14.40 9.08 -23.43
C HIS A 668 13.97 10.57 -23.48
N PRO A 669 14.77 11.51 -22.93
CA PRO A 669 14.31 12.86 -22.56
C PRO A 669 14.13 13.83 -23.74
N VAL A 670 14.47 13.41 -24.96
CA VAL A 670 14.29 14.24 -26.18
C VAL A 670 13.33 13.58 -27.17
N LYS A 671 13.62 12.34 -27.59
CA LYS A 671 12.84 11.62 -28.60
C LYS A 671 11.57 10.92 -28.07
N GLY A 672 11.42 10.79 -26.74
CA GLY A 672 10.47 9.86 -26.14
C GLY A 672 10.91 8.41 -26.34
N GLY A 673 10.07 7.46 -25.93
CA GLY A 673 10.39 6.04 -25.91
C GLY A 673 10.65 5.53 -24.51
N PHE A 674 9.90 4.49 -24.15
CA PHE A 674 9.82 3.94 -22.81
C PHE A 674 10.71 2.71 -22.68
N VAL A 675 11.34 2.58 -21.52
CA VAL A 675 12.19 1.45 -21.14
C VAL A 675 11.34 0.36 -20.51
N TYR A 676 11.57 -0.89 -20.93
CA TYR A 676 10.99 -2.06 -20.27
C TYR A 676 11.86 -2.51 -19.09
N PHE A 677 13.08 -2.95 -19.39
CA PHE A 677 14.06 -3.40 -18.40
C PHE A 677 15.18 -2.38 -18.21
N THR A 678 15.46 -2.04 -16.96
CA THR A 678 16.61 -1.23 -16.58
C THR A 678 17.72 -2.13 -16.06
N SER A 679 18.63 -2.58 -16.94
CA SER A 679 19.73 -3.48 -16.56
C SER A 679 20.55 -2.94 -15.39
N MET A 680 20.76 -3.75 -14.34
CA MET A 680 21.73 -3.48 -13.26
C MET A 680 23.09 -4.14 -13.55
N ARG A 681 23.20 -4.97 -14.59
CA ARG A 681 24.46 -5.54 -15.07
C ARG A 681 25.44 -4.44 -15.49
N PRO A 682 26.66 -4.40 -14.92
CA PRO A 682 27.72 -3.50 -15.36
C PRO A 682 28.02 -3.62 -16.85
N GLY A 683 28.06 -2.48 -17.55
CA GLY A 683 28.45 -2.42 -18.95
C GLY A 683 27.35 -2.77 -19.95
N HIS A 684 26.09 -2.90 -19.51
CA HIS A 684 24.95 -3.10 -20.41
C HIS A 684 24.17 -1.81 -20.64
N TYR A 685 23.14 -1.88 -21.49
CA TYR A 685 22.29 -0.75 -21.88
C TYR A 685 20.81 -1.12 -21.73
N ARG A 686 19.94 -0.13 -21.96
CA ARG A 686 18.48 -0.30 -21.94
C ARG A 686 17.89 0.13 -23.27
N VAL A 687 16.78 -0.50 -23.66
CA VAL A 687 16.09 -0.28 -24.94
C VAL A 687 14.93 0.69 -24.78
N TYR A 688 14.67 1.49 -25.81
CA TYR A 688 13.54 2.41 -25.89
C TYR A 688 12.48 1.92 -26.88
N SER A 689 11.22 2.00 -26.46
CA SER A 689 10.06 1.78 -27.32
C SER A 689 9.92 2.84 -28.41
N GLN A 690 9.13 2.55 -29.46
CA GLN A 690 8.69 3.54 -30.44
C GLN A 690 7.16 3.52 -30.62
N PRO A 691 6.51 4.67 -30.86
CA PRO A 691 5.04 4.79 -30.79
C PRO A 691 4.27 3.85 -31.71
N GLN A 692 4.87 3.44 -32.84
CA GLN A 692 4.19 2.67 -33.87
C GLN A 692 4.58 1.19 -33.91
N THR A 693 5.60 0.78 -33.13
CA THR A 693 6.17 -0.59 -33.19
C THR A 693 6.03 -1.35 -31.88
N SER A 694 6.03 -0.65 -30.74
CA SER A 694 6.15 -1.27 -29.43
C SER A 694 4.84 -1.23 -28.66
N MET A 695 4.29 -2.39 -28.30
CA MET A 695 2.99 -2.51 -27.63
C MET A 695 3.13 -3.30 -26.32
N TRP A 696 4.11 -2.93 -25.50
CA TRP A 696 4.43 -3.67 -24.27
C TRP A 696 3.65 -3.14 -23.06
N CYS A 697 3.58 -3.91 -21.97
CA CYS A 697 3.02 -3.43 -20.70
C CYS A 697 3.72 -2.14 -20.22
N CYS A 698 5.04 -2.06 -20.35
CA CYS A 698 5.84 -0.87 -19.98
C CYS A 698 5.63 0.33 -20.91
N VAL A 699 5.08 0.14 -22.12
CA VAL A 699 4.59 1.26 -22.95
C VAL A 699 3.30 1.81 -22.36
N GLY A 700 2.39 0.92 -21.96
CA GLY A 700 1.15 1.29 -21.27
C GLY A 700 1.39 2.12 -20.01
N SER A 701 2.17 1.58 -19.06
CA SER A 701 2.51 2.32 -17.82
C SER A 701 3.44 3.51 -18.08
N GLY A 702 4.31 3.43 -19.08
CA GLY A 702 5.18 4.54 -19.53
C GLY A 702 4.39 5.80 -19.89
N MET A 703 3.33 5.67 -20.69
CA MET A 703 2.44 6.79 -21.05
C MET A 703 1.71 7.41 -19.84
N GLU A 704 1.49 6.64 -18.78
CA GLU A 704 0.84 7.15 -17.56
C GLU A 704 1.84 7.82 -16.60
N ASN A 705 3.07 7.30 -16.53
CA ASN A 705 4.12 7.75 -15.61
C ASN A 705 4.36 9.27 -15.69
N HIS A 706 4.59 9.79 -16.89
CA HIS A 706 5.05 11.18 -17.06
C HIS A 706 3.90 12.19 -17.07
N ALA A 707 2.67 11.71 -17.24
CA ALA A 707 1.46 12.54 -17.17
C ALA A 707 1.20 13.08 -15.75
N LYS A 708 1.60 12.34 -14.70
CA LYS A 708 1.11 12.54 -13.33
C LYS A 708 2.15 12.88 -12.27
N TYR A 709 3.35 13.31 -12.66
CA TYR A 709 4.43 13.73 -11.73
C TYR A 709 4.02 14.68 -10.58
N ASN A 710 2.95 15.44 -10.77
CA ASN A 710 2.45 16.40 -9.79
C ASN A 710 1.51 15.80 -8.73
N GLU A 711 1.10 14.53 -8.83
CA GLU A 711 0.09 13.91 -7.97
C GLU A 711 0.51 13.81 -6.50
N MET A 712 1.80 13.57 -6.24
CA MET A 712 2.36 13.42 -4.88
C MET A 712 3.29 14.56 -4.49
N ILE A 713 3.30 15.71 -5.19
CA ILE A 713 4.08 16.88 -4.73
C ILE A 713 3.54 17.38 -3.39
N TYR A 714 2.21 17.40 -3.28
CA TYR A 714 1.50 17.83 -2.09
C TYR A 714 0.41 16.83 -1.70
N ALA A 715 0.10 16.75 -0.42
CA ALA A 715 -1.09 16.08 0.11
C ALA A 715 -1.75 16.96 1.16
N HIS A 716 -3.02 16.72 1.48
CA HIS A 716 -3.74 17.55 2.44
C HIS A 716 -4.84 16.78 3.18
N ASP A 717 -5.24 17.29 4.34
CA ASP A 717 -6.55 17.00 4.92
C ASP A 717 -7.43 18.26 4.89
N THR A 718 -8.28 18.51 5.87
CA THR A 718 -9.09 19.73 5.95
C THR A 718 -8.31 20.96 6.44
N LYS A 719 -7.15 20.82 7.12
CA LYS A 719 -6.41 21.93 7.76
C LYS A 719 -4.88 21.85 7.61
N GLU A 720 -4.37 20.73 7.14
CA GLU A 720 -2.94 20.43 7.02
C GLU A 720 -2.55 20.27 5.56
N LEU A 721 -1.41 20.85 5.19
CA LEU A 721 -0.78 20.71 3.89
C LEU A 721 0.59 20.05 4.06
N TYR A 722 0.82 18.97 3.35
CA TYR A 722 2.09 18.25 3.31
C TYR A 722 2.83 18.59 2.02
N VAL A 723 4.08 19.03 2.13
CA VAL A 723 5.00 19.30 1.02
C VAL A 723 5.96 18.13 0.92
N ASN A 724 5.58 17.16 0.09
CA ASN A 724 6.23 15.86 0.00
C ASN A 724 7.46 15.91 -0.91
N LEU A 725 7.32 16.46 -2.12
CA LEU A 725 8.38 16.45 -3.14
C LEU A 725 8.84 17.87 -3.47
N PHE A 726 10.15 18.04 -3.66
CA PHE A 726 10.77 19.31 -3.98
C PHE A 726 10.85 19.51 -5.50
N ILE A 727 9.68 19.59 -6.14
CA ILE A 727 9.51 19.76 -7.59
C ILE A 727 8.94 21.16 -7.87
N PRO A 728 9.50 21.91 -8.84
CA PRO A 728 9.02 23.26 -9.14
C PRO A 728 7.57 23.24 -9.63
N SER A 729 6.68 23.89 -8.88
CA SER A 729 5.24 23.75 -9.07
C SER A 729 4.45 24.91 -8.47
N LYS A 730 3.18 25.01 -8.86
CA LYS A 730 2.19 25.93 -8.29
C LYS A 730 0.97 25.14 -7.83
N LEU A 731 0.59 25.32 -6.57
CA LEU A 731 -0.58 24.69 -5.97
C LEU A 731 -1.73 25.71 -5.87
N THR A 732 -2.93 25.27 -6.22
CA THR A 732 -4.19 25.95 -5.94
C THR A 732 -5.06 25.07 -5.05
N TRP A 733 -5.11 25.38 -3.76
CA TRP A 733 -5.98 24.69 -2.80
C TRP A 733 -7.26 25.51 -2.60
N LYS A 734 -8.29 25.17 -3.38
CA LYS A 734 -9.53 25.96 -3.52
C LYS A 734 -10.30 26.02 -2.21
N GLU A 735 -10.39 24.90 -1.52
CA GLU A 735 -11.12 24.68 -0.27
C GLU A 735 -10.63 25.61 0.84
N GLN A 736 -9.32 25.86 0.88
CA GLN A 736 -8.70 26.78 1.84
C GLN A 736 -8.45 28.19 1.29
N GLY A 737 -8.80 28.45 0.02
CA GLY A 737 -8.48 29.72 -0.65
C GLY A 737 -6.98 30.03 -0.70
N LEU A 738 -6.12 29.00 -0.61
CA LEU A 738 -4.66 29.11 -0.58
C LEU A 738 -4.08 28.87 -1.98
N LYS A 739 -3.13 29.70 -2.39
CA LYS A 739 -2.27 29.43 -3.56
C LYS A 739 -0.82 29.61 -3.15
N LEU A 740 0.03 28.70 -3.58
CA LEU A 740 1.47 28.80 -3.34
C LEU A 740 2.26 28.41 -4.59
N THR A 741 3.49 28.88 -4.64
CA THR A 741 4.46 28.58 -5.68
C THR A 741 5.74 28.03 -5.03
N GLN A 742 6.17 26.85 -5.45
CA GLN A 742 7.45 26.23 -5.10
C GLN A 742 8.45 26.44 -6.23
N GLN A 743 9.57 27.11 -5.93
CA GLN A 743 10.68 27.37 -6.85
C GLN A 743 11.93 26.65 -6.37
N THR A 744 12.51 25.83 -7.25
CA THR A 744 13.72 25.06 -6.99
C THR A 744 14.29 24.51 -8.29
N ARG A 745 15.59 24.26 -8.31
CA ARG A 745 16.27 23.40 -9.30
C ARG A 745 16.72 22.07 -8.72
N PHE A 746 16.18 21.68 -7.55
CA PHE A 746 16.45 20.38 -6.94
C PHE A 746 16.27 19.24 -7.99
N PRO A 747 17.20 18.29 -8.08
CA PRO A 747 18.36 18.06 -7.20
C PRO A 747 19.64 18.80 -7.60
N GLU A 748 19.65 19.67 -8.62
CA GLU A 748 20.85 20.42 -9.03
C GLU A 748 21.25 21.51 -8.03
N GLU A 749 20.37 21.83 -7.10
CA GLU A 749 20.64 22.67 -5.94
C GLU A 749 19.95 22.11 -4.69
N GLU A 750 20.52 22.39 -3.52
CA GLU A 750 20.04 21.90 -2.22
C GLU A 750 18.97 22.79 -1.60
N LYS A 751 18.25 23.59 -2.41
CA LYS A 751 17.37 24.65 -1.93
C LYS A 751 16.02 24.62 -2.61
N THR A 752 14.95 24.79 -1.84
CA THR A 752 13.61 25.09 -2.35
C THR A 752 13.00 26.28 -1.65
N THR A 753 12.17 27.03 -2.36
CA THR A 753 11.50 28.23 -1.86
C THR A 753 10.01 28.10 -2.13
N ILE A 754 9.21 28.15 -1.06
CA ILE A 754 7.74 28.13 -1.13
C ILE A 754 7.24 29.53 -0.81
N THR A 755 6.52 30.14 -1.75
CA THR A 755 5.94 31.48 -1.61
C THR A 755 4.42 31.39 -1.58
N ILE A 756 3.78 32.02 -0.60
CA ILE A 756 2.32 32.11 -0.54
C ILE A 756 1.85 33.22 -1.49
N ASP A 757 1.23 32.84 -2.59
CA ASP A 757 0.72 33.78 -3.61
C ASP A 757 -0.64 34.38 -3.20
N GLN A 758 -1.43 33.58 -2.48
CA GLN A 758 -2.76 33.93 -1.97
C GLN A 758 -2.99 33.14 -0.68
N ALA A 759 -3.52 33.78 0.36
CA ALA A 759 -3.81 33.14 1.64
C ALA A 759 -5.30 33.13 1.95
N GLY A 760 -5.77 32.04 2.56
CA GLY A 760 -7.10 31.91 3.13
C GLY A 760 -7.26 32.67 4.45
N LYS A 761 -8.47 32.60 5.03
CA LYS A 761 -8.76 33.20 6.36
C LYS A 761 -8.37 32.26 7.52
N ASN A 762 -8.23 30.98 7.23
CA ASN A 762 -8.02 29.94 8.24
C ASN A 762 -6.54 29.85 8.63
N GLU A 763 -6.30 29.44 9.87
CA GLU A 763 -4.98 28.98 10.29
C GLU A 763 -4.74 27.58 9.73
N LEU A 764 -3.57 27.35 9.14
CA LEU A 764 -3.21 26.09 8.49
C LEU A 764 -1.79 25.67 8.89
N ALA A 765 -1.58 24.36 9.00
CA ALA A 765 -0.24 23.80 9.13
C ALA A 765 0.33 23.46 7.75
N ILE A 766 1.57 23.88 7.49
CA ILE A 766 2.37 23.40 6.36
C ILE A 766 3.47 22.50 6.93
N HIS A 767 3.43 21.23 6.55
CA HIS A 767 4.40 20.19 6.91
C HIS A 767 5.40 20.02 5.77
N ILE A 768 6.67 20.28 6.02
CA ILE A 768 7.75 20.17 5.04
C ILE A 768 8.49 18.87 5.32
N ARG A 769 8.61 17.99 4.32
CA ARG A 769 9.31 16.71 4.51
C ARG A 769 10.75 16.96 4.94
N TYR A 770 11.21 16.23 5.95
CA TYR A 770 12.61 16.04 6.29
C TYR A 770 13.03 14.66 5.75
N PRO A 771 13.71 14.59 4.58
CA PRO A 771 14.05 13.31 3.96
C PRO A 771 15.05 12.48 4.78
N SER A 772 14.97 11.15 4.73
CA SER A 772 15.92 10.25 5.40
C SER A 772 17.38 10.43 4.97
N TRP A 773 17.63 10.88 3.73
CA TRP A 773 18.98 11.08 3.20
C TRP A 773 19.63 12.38 3.66
N VAL A 774 18.93 13.30 4.34
CA VAL A 774 19.53 14.50 4.93
C VAL A 774 20.06 14.13 6.32
N SER A 775 21.31 14.46 6.64
CA SER A 775 21.89 14.14 7.95
C SER A 775 21.09 14.78 9.11
N PRO A 776 21.02 14.14 10.30
CA PRO A 776 20.38 14.72 11.48
C PRO A 776 20.92 16.13 11.80
N GLY A 777 20.03 17.10 12.01
CA GLY A 777 20.36 18.50 12.30
C GLY A 777 20.88 19.33 11.11
N ALA A 778 21.02 18.74 9.91
CA ALA A 778 21.56 19.44 8.75
C ALA A 778 20.51 20.24 7.96
N MET A 779 19.24 19.81 7.98
CA MET A 779 18.15 20.53 7.33
C MET A 779 18.01 21.93 7.93
N LYS A 780 17.79 22.94 7.09
CA LYS A 780 17.52 24.31 7.55
C LYS A 780 16.22 24.80 6.94
N VAL A 781 15.36 25.39 7.76
CA VAL A 781 14.12 26.03 7.32
C VAL A 781 14.10 27.45 7.84
N SER A 782 13.71 28.42 7.02
CA SER A 782 13.43 29.78 7.48
C SER A 782 12.09 30.28 6.93
N LEU A 783 11.43 31.12 7.72
CA LEU A 783 10.17 31.78 7.39
C LEU A 783 10.40 33.29 7.38
N ASN A 784 10.20 33.94 6.23
CA ASN A 784 10.43 35.37 6.05
C ASN A 784 11.85 35.81 6.51
N GLY A 785 12.84 34.96 6.29
CA GLY A 785 14.24 35.18 6.69
C GLY A 785 14.57 34.80 8.14
N GLN A 786 13.59 34.46 8.97
CA GLN A 786 13.81 34.00 10.34
C GLN A 786 13.98 32.47 10.37
N PRO A 787 15.09 31.93 10.90
CA PRO A 787 15.27 30.49 11.07
C PRO A 787 14.15 29.87 11.92
N ILE A 788 13.72 28.67 11.54
CA ILE A 788 12.85 27.83 12.35
C ILE A 788 13.73 26.81 13.04
N ASP A 789 13.55 26.65 14.35
CA ASP A 789 14.22 25.62 15.12
C ASP A 789 13.64 24.23 14.78
N ILE A 790 14.50 23.28 14.43
CA ILE A 790 14.12 21.95 13.95
C ILE A 790 14.57 20.92 14.97
N GLN A 791 13.60 20.37 15.69
CA GLN A 791 13.82 19.31 16.69
C GLN A 791 13.55 17.90 16.12
N ASN A 792 13.07 17.83 14.87
CA ASN A 792 12.73 16.59 14.18
C ASN A 792 13.96 15.85 13.64
N ASN A 793 13.85 14.53 13.52
CA ASN A 793 14.86 13.66 12.89
C ASN A 793 14.56 13.43 11.39
N PRO A 794 15.53 12.98 10.58
CA PRO A 794 15.29 12.57 9.21
C PRO A 794 14.17 11.51 9.07
N SER A 795 13.53 11.47 7.90
CA SER A 795 12.29 10.72 7.64
C SER A 795 11.12 11.18 8.54
N SER A 796 10.86 12.49 8.55
CA SER A 796 9.73 13.09 9.28
C SER A 796 9.23 14.40 8.64
N TRP A 797 8.54 15.25 9.40
CA TRP A 797 7.93 16.50 8.95
C TRP A 797 8.30 17.69 9.85
N VAL A 798 8.79 18.77 9.26
CA VAL A 798 8.95 20.08 9.92
C VAL A 798 7.66 20.86 9.74
N SER A 799 6.97 21.16 10.85
CA SER A 799 5.60 21.69 10.81
C SER A 799 5.55 23.17 11.16
N VAL A 800 4.91 23.97 10.32
CA VAL A 800 4.71 25.41 10.55
C VAL A 800 3.22 25.70 10.53
N LYS A 801 2.63 25.96 11.71
CA LYS A 801 1.20 26.29 11.86
C LYS A 801 1.02 27.78 12.09
N ARG A 802 0.26 28.44 11.21
CA ARG A 802 -0.07 29.87 11.34
C ARG A 802 -1.19 30.32 10.41
N LYS A 803 -1.67 31.54 10.63
CA LYS A 803 -2.44 32.30 9.64
C LYS A 803 -1.50 32.87 8.59
N TRP A 804 -1.48 32.24 7.42
CA TRP A 804 -0.63 32.62 6.30
C TRP A 804 -1.05 33.96 5.70
N LYS A 805 -0.09 34.69 5.13
CA LYS A 805 -0.31 35.95 4.41
C LYS A 805 0.32 35.86 3.03
N LYS A 806 -0.27 36.57 2.07
CA LYS A 806 0.35 36.76 0.75
C LYS A 806 1.77 37.33 0.94
N GLY A 807 2.73 36.72 0.26
CA GLY A 807 4.14 37.08 0.33
C GLY A 807 4.94 36.37 1.43
N ASP A 808 4.30 35.60 2.32
CA ASP A 808 5.02 34.71 3.23
C ASP A 808 5.91 33.75 2.42
N LYS A 809 7.14 33.57 2.87
CA LYS A 809 8.18 32.83 2.17
C LYS A 809 8.85 31.83 3.10
N ILE A 810 8.72 30.54 2.77
CA ILE A 810 9.45 29.45 3.41
C ILE A 810 10.64 29.11 2.53
N VAL A 811 11.84 29.12 3.09
CA VAL A 811 13.07 28.69 2.41
C VAL A 811 13.59 27.46 3.11
N VAL A 812 13.78 26.38 2.36
CA VAL A 812 14.26 25.09 2.85
C VAL A 812 15.60 24.79 2.19
N THR A 813 16.59 24.42 3.00
CA THR A 813 17.88 23.88 2.55
C THR A 813 17.98 22.43 2.99
N LEU A 814 18.36 21.56 2.06
CA LEU A 814 18.45 20.10 2.21
C LEU A 814 19.88 19.64 1.86
N PRO A 815 20.86 19.80 2.76
CA PRO A 815 22.24 19.45 2.46
C PRO A 815 22.39 18.00 1.99
N MET A 816 22.90 17.83 0.77
CA MET A 816 23.12 16.53 0.15
C MET A 816 24.53 16.05 0.51
N HIS A 817 24.66 14.76 0.73
CA HIS A 817 25.96 14.12 0.89
C HIS A 817 26.00 12.84 0.05
N THR A 818 27.21 12.44 -0.30
CA THR A 818 27.44 11.22 -1.08
C THR A 818 27.39 10.01 -0.15
N THR A 819 26.67 8.98 -0.56
CA THR A 819 26.57 7.70 0.15
C THR A 819 26.78 6.55 -0.82
N THR A 820 26.97 5.35 -0.26
CA THR A 820 27.02 4.12 -1.03
C THR A 820 26.04 3.11 -0.46
N GLU A 821 25.31 2.43 -1.35
CA GLU A 821 24.30 1.44 -0.99
C GLU A 821 24.70 0.09 -1.59
N LEU A 822 24.84 -0.94 -0.75
CA LEU A 822 25.13 -2.31 -1.18
C LEU A 822 23.88 -2.98 -1.74
N LEU A 823 24.06 -4.11 -2.44
CA LEU A 823 22.93 -4.99 -2.72
C LEU A 823 22.35 -5.58 -1.43
N PRO A 824 21.03 -5.81 -1.34
CA PRO A 824 20.39 -6.25 -0.10
C PRO A 824 20.86 -7.61 0.45
N ASP A 825 21.40 -8.51 -0.38
CA ASP A 825 21.97 -9.79 0.04
C ASP A 825 23.43 -9.70 0.52
N GLY A 826 24.04 -8.52 0.47
CA GLY A 826 25.44 -8.31 0.85
C GLY A 826 26.46 -8.70 -0.23
N LEU A 827 26.04 -8.99 -1.47
CA LEU A 827 26.98 -9.05 -2.59
C LEU A 827 27.80 -7.76 -2.67
N ASN A 828 29.10 -7.90 -2.96
CA ASN A 828 30.06 -6.79 -2.88
C ASN A 828 29.99 -5.84 -4.09
N TYR A 829 28.79 -5.36 -4.37
CA TYR A 829 28.46 -4.35 -5.37
C TYR A 829 27.84 -3.16 -4.66
N ALA A 830 28.29 -1.95 -5.00
CA ALA A 830 27.75 -0.72 -4.44
C ALA A 830 27.25 0.24 -5.51
N ALA A 831 26.05 0.78 -5.31
CA ALA A 831 25.60 1.97 -5.99
C ALA A 831 26.11 3.21 -5.25
N VAL A 832 26.39 4.28 -5.99
CA VAL A 832 26.77 5.58 -5.42
C VAL A 832 25.57 6.52 -5.53
N LEU A 833 25.23 7.21 -4.44
CA LEU A 833 24.14 8.17 -4.40
C LEU A 833 24.66 9.52 -3.91
N HIS A 834 24.01 10.60 -4.34
CA HIS A 834 24.18 11.93 -3.77
C HIS A 834 22.79 12.50 -3.43
N GLY A 835 22.49 12.66 -2.14
CA GLY A 835 21.11 12.85 -1.68
C GLY A 835 20.22 11.67 -2.10
N PRO A 836 19.06 11.89 -2.76
CA PRO A 836 18.22 10.80 -3.25
C PRO A 836 18.61 10.30 -4.65
N VAL A 837 19.62 10.88 -5.28
CA VAL A 837 19.94 10.63 -6.69
C VAL A 837 21.01 9.55 -6.82
N VAL A 838 20.68 8.47 -7.52
CA VAL A 838 21.61 7.42 -7.94
C VAL A 838 22.51 7.95 -9.05
N LEU A 839 23.81 7.75 -8.90
CA LEU A 839 24.82 8.10 -9.88
C LEU A 839 25.23 6.87 -10.70
N ALA A 840 25.57 7.12 -11.97
CA ALA A 840 26.02 6.11 -12.91
C ALA A 840 27.10 6.67 -13.84
N ALA A 841 27.91 5.80 -14.45
CA ALA A 841 28.90 6.21 -15.45
C ALA A 841 28.61 5.59 -16.82
N LYS A 842 28.84 6.37 -17.88
CA LYS A 842 28.78 5.90 -19.28
C LYS A 842 30.03 5.10 -19.60
N THR A 843 29.88 3.85 -20.04
CA THR A 843 31.03 2.97 -20.31
C THR A 843 31.35 2.85 -21.80
N SER A 844 30.32 2.77 -22.66
CA SER A 844 30.49 2.64 -24.11
C SER A 844 29.23 3.09 -24.85
N GLN A 845 29.37 3.45 -26.13
CA GLN A 845 28.27 3.70 -27.07
C GLN A 845 28.25 2.68 -28.23
N GLN A 846 29.03 1.60 -28.10
CA GLN A 846 29.13 0.53 -29.10
C GLN A 846 28.21 -0.66 -28.76
N ASP A 847 27.94 -1.49 -29.76
CA ASP A 847 27.21 -2.75 -29.64
C ASP A 847 25.83 -2.64 -28.96
N MET A 848 25.04 -1.63 -29.31
CA MET A 848 23.66 -1.47 -28.80
C MET A 848 22.61 -1.71 -29.91
N PRO A 849 22.60 -2.89 -30.58
CA PRO A 849 21.60 -3.19 -31.60
C PRO A 849 20.21 -3.20 -30.96
N GLY A 850 19.21 -2.67 -31.67
CA GLY A 850 17.85 -2.59 -31.11
C GLY A 850 17.71 -1.61 -29.95
N LEU A 851 18.65 -0.66 -29.75
CA LEU A 851 18.50 0.44 -28.80
C LEU A 851 17.13 1.15 -28.94
N TRP A 852 16.66 1.26 -30.18
CA TRP A 852 15.29 1.62 -30.54
C TRP A 852 14.60 0.37 -31.04
N ALA A 853 13.56 -0.06 -30.36
CA ALA A 853 12.93 -1.33 -30.64
C ALA A 853 12.11 -1.33 -31.93
N ASP A 854 12.20 -2.42 -32.68
CA ASP A 854 11.23 -2.74 -33.73
C ASP A 854 9.95 -3.35 -33.13
N ASP A 855 9.11 -3.96 -33.96
CA ASP A 855 7.87 -4.61 -33.54
C ASP A 855 8.03 -6.10 -33.24
N SER A 856 9.26 -6.61 -33.20
CA SER A 856 9.55 -8.00 -32.86
C SER A 856 9.08 -8.35 -31.45
N ARG A 857 8.73 -9.62 -31.25
CA ARG A 857 8.14 -10.11 -29.99
C ARG A 857 8.98 -9.77 -28.75
N MET A 858 10.30 -9.88 -28.88
CA MET A 858 11.28 -9.61 -27.81
C MET A 858 12.04 -8.30 -28.02
N GLY A 859 11.50 -7.36 -28.80
CA GLY A 859 12.16 -6.08 -29.09
C GLY A 859 12.41 -5.21 -27.85
N HIS A 860 11.81 -5.53 -26.69
CA HIS A 860 11.99 -4.83 -25.43
C HIS A 860 13.28 -5.20 -24.68
N SER A 861 13.90 -6.35 -25.00
CA SER A 861 15.12 -6.82 -24.35
C SER A 861 16.38 -6.32 -25.06
N ALA A 862 17.42 -6.01 -24.29
CA ALA A 862 18.69 -5.50 -24.80
C ALA A 862 19.61 -6.62 -25.30
N HIS A 863 19.36 -7.16 -26.51
CA HIS A 863 20.07 -8.30 -27.12
C HIS A 863 21.54 -8.06 -27.52
N GLY A 864 22.10 -6.89 -27.17
CA GLY A 864 23.48 -6.59 -27.52
C GLY A 864 24.47 -7.46 -26.76
N LYS A 865 25.71 -7.51 -27.23
CA LYS A 865 26.78 -8.31 -26.61
C LYS A 865 26.87 -8.02 -25.10
N LYS A 866 26.92 -9.06 -24.27
CA LYS A 866 27.24 -8.95 -22.84
C LYS A 866 28.75 -8.78 -22.70
N TYR A 867 29.20 -7.62 -22.23
CA TYR A 867 30.63 -7.41 -21.97
C TYR A 867 31.07 -8.20 -20.74
N PRO A 868 32.27 -8.81 -20.72
CA PRO A 868 32.71 -9.64 -19.61
C PRO A 868 32.80 -8.82 -18.31
N LEU A 869 32.19 -9.30 -17.24
CA LEU A 869 32.16 -8.62 -15.95
C LEU A 869 33.57 -8.42 -15.36
N HIS A 870 34.47 -9.37 -15.59
CA HIS A 870 35.86 -9.28 -15.11
C HIS A 870 36.68 -8.16 -15.78
N GLU A 871 36.20 -7.62 -16.92
CA GLU A 871 36.79 -6.47 -17.63
C GLU A 871 36.10 -5.14 -17.29
N MET A 872 34.92 -5.18 -16.63
CA MET A 872 34.18 -3.98 -16.25
C MET A 872 34.87 -3.22 -15.12
N PRO A 873 34.69 -1.89 -15.06
CA PRO A 873 35.35 -1.08 -14.05
C PRO A 873 34.83 -1.40 -12.64
N MET A 874 35.76 -1.54 -11.70
CA MET A 874 35.53 -1.86 -10.29
C MET A 874 36.11 -0.76 -9.38
N PHE A 875 35.61 -0.66 -8.16
CA PHE A 875 36.19 0.16 -7.10
C PHE A 875 37.16 -0.67 -6.25
N ILE A 876 38.45 -0.31 -6.30
CA ILE A 876 39.52 -1.00 -5.58
C ILE A 876 40.03 -0.12 -4.44
N SER A 877 39.82 -0.56 -3.19
CA SER A 877 40.31 0.13 -2.00
C SER A 877 40.49 -0.84 -0.83
N ASN A 878 41.40 -0.53 0.09
CA ASN A 878 41.50 -1.23 1.38
C ASN A 878 40.51 -0.67 2.43
N ASP A 879 39.88 0.48 2.14
CA ASP A 879 38.98 1.13 3.09
C ASP A 879 37.58 0.49 3.07
N THR A 880 36.98 0.41 4.26
CA THR A 880 35.61 -0.08 4.44
C THR A 880 34.57 0.80 3.74
N SER A 881 34.85 2.09 3.55
CA SER A 881 34.02 3.04 2.81
C SER A 881 34.77 3.62 1.62
N ILE A 882 34.11 3.66 0.46
CA ILE A 882 34.66 4.29 -0.76
C ILE A 882 34.19 5.74 -0.94
N THR A 883 33.21 6.20 -0.15
CA THR A 883 32.64 7.56 -0.26
C THR A 883 33.70 8.67 -0.26
N PRO A 884 34.78 8.62 0.56
CA PRO A 884 35.83 9.64 0.53
C PRO A 884 36.59 9.75 -0.80
N TYR A 885 36.51 8.75 -1.69
CA TYR A 885 37.16 8.79 -3.00
C TYR A 885 36.25 9.36 -4.10
N ILE A 886 34.95 9.50 -3.83
CA ILE A 886 33.99 10.09 -4.75
C ILE A 886 34.03 11.62 -4.59
N ARG A 887 34.60 12.32 -5.57
CA ARG A 887 34.82 13.76 -5.51
C ARG A 887 33.99 14.51 -6.56
N PRO A 888 33.37 15.65 -6.22
CA PRO A 888 32.67 16.46 -7.21
C PRO A 888 33.66 16.99 -8.27
N VAL A 889 33.21 17.04 -9.52
CA VAL A 889 33.97 17.65 -10.62
C VAL A 889 33.70 19.15 -10.63
N PRO A 890 34.72 20.02 -10.49
CA PRO A 890 34.53 21.46 -10.47
C PRO A 890 33.78 21.98 -11.70
N GLY A 891 32.80 22.87 -11.49
CA GLY A 891 32.01 23.49 -12.56
C GLY A 891 30.94 22.60 -13.19
N LYS A 892 30.80 21.33 -12.79
CA LYS A 892 29.79 20.40 -13.29
C LYS A 892 28.84 19.94 -12.17
N PRO A 893 27.63 20.52 -12.04
CA PRO A 893 26.65 20.12 -11.03
C PRO A 893 26.33 18.62 -11.09
N LEU A 894 26.23 18.00 -9.91
CA LEU A 894 25.94 16.57 -9.74
C LEU A 894 26.87 15.62 -10.53
N THR A 895 28.07 16.06 -10.90
CA THR A 895 29.05 15.24 -11.61
C THR A 895 30.20 14.93 -10.68
N PHE A 896 30.60 13.66 -10.61
CA PHE A 896 31.61 13.17 -9.68
C PHE A 896 32.66 12.34 -10.41
N THR A 897 33.84 12.18 -9.79
CA THR A 897 34.90 11.28 -10.24
C THR A 897 35.34 10.38 -9.09
N ALA A 898 35.79 9.18 -9.42
CA ALA A 898 36.39 8.23 -8.50
C ALA A 898 37.73 7.69 -9.05
N ALA A 899 38.44 8.51 -9.85
CA ALA A 899 39.64 8.13 -10.60
C ALA A 899 40.74 7.43 -9.77
N GLN A 900 40.80 7.68 -8.47
CA GLN A 900 41.79 7.09 -7.57
C GLN A 900 41.56 5.59 -7.31
N ILE A 901 40.30 5.15 -7.35
CA ILE A 901 39.90 3.78 -6.98
C ILE A 901 39.32 2.99 -8.16
N ILE A 902 39.09 3.61 -9.33
CA ILE A 902 38.61 2.88 -10.51
C ILE A 902 39.75 2.07 -11.15
N GLN A 903 39.50 0.78 -11.34
CA GLN A 903 40.33 -0.13 -12.14
C GLN A 903 39.46 -0.91 -13.16
N PRO A 904 39.97 -1.27 -14.36
CA PRO A 904 41.31 -0.97 -14.84
C PRO A 904 41.53 0.52 -15.16
N ALA A 905 42.81 0.93 -15.24
CA ALA A 905 43.19 2.34 -15.41
C ALA A 905 42.58 3.02 -16.64
N SER A 906 42.19 2.26 -17.67
CA SER A 906 41.50 2.74 -18.87
C SER A 906 40.16 3.43 -18.57
N TYR A 907 39.55 3.16 -17.41
CA TYR A 907 38.28 3.77 -16.98
C TYR A 907 38.45 4.90 -15.96
N LYS A 908 39.68 5.35 -15.65
CA LYS A 908 39.90 6.40 -14.62
C LYS A 908 39.26 7.75 -14.95
N SER A 909 39.00 8.03 -16.22
CA SER A 909 38.33 9.25 -16.68
C SER A 909 36.81 9.19 -16.59
N LEU A 910 36.22 8.08 -16.14
CA LEU A 910 34.77 7.97 -15.98
C LEU A 910 34.24 9.02 -15.02
N GLU A 911 33.20 9.72 -15.47
CA GLU A 911 32.40 10.63 -14.67
C GLU A 911 31.12 9.91 -14.22
N LEU A 912 30.80 10.06 -12.93
CA LEU A 912 29.57 9.60 -12.32
C LEU A 912 28.55 10.76 -12.37
N ILE A 913 27.47 10.57 -13.12
CA ILE A 913 26.39 11.55 -13.33
C ILE A 913 25.07 10.98 -12.84
N PRO A 914 24.01 11.80 -12.63
CA PRO A 914 22.70 11.28 -12.28
C PRO A 914 22.20 10.27 -13.30
N PHE A 915 21.75 9.10 -12.84
CA PHE A 915 21.36 8.00 -13.72
C PHE A 915 20.22 8.38 -14.67
N TYR A 916 19.29 9.22 -14.23
CA TYR A 916 18.21 9.76 -15.06
C TYR A 916 18.67 10.67 -16.21
N LYS A 917 19.93 11.15 -16.21
CA LYS A 917 20.52 11.89 -17.35
C LYS A 917 21.27 10.97 -18.31
N LEU A 918 21.52 9.72 -17.93
CA LEU A 918 22.36 8.81 -18.68
C LEU A 918 21.54 8.07 -19.72
N HIS A 919 21.52 8.57 -20.96
CA HIS A 919 20.91 7.91 -22.12
C HIS A 919 21.93 7.61 -23.22
N ASP A 920 21.51 6.83 -24.23
CA ASP A 920 22.28 6.46 -25.42
C ASP A 920 23.69 5.93 -25.13
N SER A 921 23.78 5.04 -24.14
CA SER A 921 25.06 4.49 -23.70
C SER A 921 24.83 3.20 -22.90
N ARG A 922 25.82 2.30 -22.97
CA ARG A 922 26.07 1.32 -21.93
C ARG A 922 26.53 2.01 -20.65
N TYR A 923 26.20 1.44 -19.50
CA TYR A 923 26.43 2.11 -18.22
C TYR A 923 26.74 1.16 -17.08
N ILE A 924 27.13 1.75 -15.95
CA ILE A 924 27.28 1.07 -14.67
C ILE A 924 26.59 1.89 -13.57
N THR A 925 25.68 1.25 -12.84
CA THR A 925 25.00 1.80 -11.65
C THR A 925 25.55 1.16 -10.38
N TYR A 926 25.69 -0.16 -10.39
CA TYR A 926 26.34 -0.95 -9.35
C TYR A 926 27.78 -1.27 -9.73
N TRP A 927 28.70 -0.89 -8.86
CA TRP A 927 30.13 -1.10 -9.04
C TRP A 927 30.61 -2.23 -8.15
N GLN A 928 31.30 -3.21 -8.71
CA GLN A 928 31.95 -4.21 -7.89
C GLN A 928 33.03 -3.55 -7.04
N ARG A 929 33.03 -3.86 -5.75
CA ARG A 929 34.01 -3.36 -4.78
C ARG A 929 34.96 -4.47 -4.42
N GLU A 930 36.26 -4.18 -4.40
CA GLU A 930 37.28 -5.16 -4.04
C GLU A 930 38.47 -4.50 -3.36
N THR A 931 39.32 -5.33 -2.78
CA THR A 931 40.64 -4.92 -2.29
C THR A 931 41.69 -5.21 -3.36
N PRO A 932 42.85 -4.54 -3.33
CA PRO A 932 44.01 -4.93 -4.13
C PRO A 932 44.36 -6.42 -3.98
N ALA A 933 44.17 -7.00 -2.79
CA ALA A 933 44.47 -8.41 -2.51
C ALA A 933 43.46 -9.39 -3.15
N SER A 934 42.17 -9.05 -3.18
CA SER A 934 41.11 -9.92 -3.74
C SER A 934 40.93 -9.78 -5.26
N LEU A 935 41.43 -8.70 -5.86
CA LEU A 935 41.19 -8.33 -7.26
C LEU A 935 41.51 -9.44 -8.27
N GLN A 936 42.67 -10.09 -8.15
CA GLN A 936 43.06 -11.13 -9.11
C GLN A 936 42.15 -12.36 -8.99
N GLY A 937 41.89 -12.82 -7.76
CA GLY A 937 41.05 -14.00 -7.52
C GLY A 937 39.62 -13.79 -8.01
N ILE A 938 39.06 -12.59 -7.85
CA ILE A 938 37.69 -12.32 -8.32
C ILE A 938 37.61 -12.22 -9.84
N LYS A 939 38.63 -11.67 -10.50
CA LYS A 939 38.69 -11.63 -11.97
C LYS A 939 38.74 -13.04 -12.55
N GLU A 940 39.56 -13.92 -11.97
CA GLU A 940 39.65 -15.32 -12.38
C GLU A 940 38.35 -16.08 -12.12
N LYS A 941 37.67 -15.81 -11.00
CA LYS A 941 36.35 -16.41 -10.70
C LYS A 941 35.32 -15.98 -11.75
N LEU A 942 35.15 -14.68 -11.98
CA LEU A 942 34.20 -14.16 -12.95
C LEU A 942 34.49 -14.65 -14.37
N ALA A 943 35.76 -14.61 -14.80
CA ALA A 943 36.15 -15.11 -16.11
C ALA A 943 35.82 -16.60 -16.29
N ARG A 944 36.01 -17.42 -15.25
CA ARG A 944 35.70 -18.85 -15.28
C ARG A 944 34.19 -19.11 -15.34
N GLU A 945 33.42 -18.40 -14.53
CA GLU A 945 31.95 -18.51 -14.50
C GLU A 945 31.34 -18.06 -15.83
N GLU A 946 31.81 -16.94 -16.39
CA GLU A 946 31.37 -16.44 -17.70
C GLU A 946 31.80 -17.36 -18.85
N ALA A 947 33.02 -17.91 -18.82
CA ALA A 947 33.49 -18.86 -19.83
C ALA A 947 32.66 -20.15 -19.83
N ALA A 948 32.31 -20.67 -18.65
CA ALA A 948 31.45 -21.84 -18.52
C ALA A 948 30.03 -21.56 -19.06
N ALA A 949 29.45 -20.39 -18.75
CA ALA A 949 28.15 -19.99 -19.27
C ALA A 949 28.18 -19.79 -20.79
N ALA A 950 29.18 -19.07 -21.31
CA ALA A 950 29.35 -18.83 -22.74
C ALA A 950 29.59 -20.12 -23.53
N GLN A 951 30.35 -21.07 -22.97
CA GLN A 951 30.55 -22.38 -23.58
C GLN A 951 29.22 -23.12 -23.69
N LEU A 952 28.42 -23.16 -22.61
CA LEU A 952 27.10 -23.80 -22.62
C LEU A 952 26.16 -23.14 -23.64
N ASP A 953 26.13 -21.82 -23.70
CA ASP A 953 25.30 -21.09 -24.66
C ASP A 953 25.76 -21.30 -26.10
N SER A 954 27.08 -21.40 -26.35
CA SER A 954 27.62 -21.61 -27.71
C SER A 954 27.22 -22.95 -28.34
N ILE A 955 26.97 -23.96 -27.50
CA ILE A 955 26.47 -25.26 -27.91
C ILE A 955 24.96 -25.40 -27.72
N THR A 956 24.27 -24.38 -27.19
CA THR A 956 22.82 -24.40 -27.02
C THR A 956 22.13 -24.02 -28.32
N VAL A 957 21.29 -24.92 -28.80
CA VAL A 957 20.43 -24.72 -29.96
C VAL A 957 19.10 -24.12 -29.55
N ASP A 958 18.50 -24.66 -28.49
CA ASP A 958 17.22 -24.19 -27.94
C ASP A 958 17.11 -24.54 -26.45
N VAL A 959 16.29 -23.81 -25.69
CA VAL A 959 16.15 -24.05 -24.24
C VAL A 959 14.77 -23.68 -23.71
N VAL A 960 14.21 -24.57 -22.88
CA VAL A 960 12.96 -24.36 -22.15
C VAL A 960 13.22 -24.46 -20.66
N LYS A 961 12.95 -23.36 -19.94
CA LYS A 961 12.86 -23.36 -18.48
C LYS A 961 11.46 -23.84 -18.09
N SER A 962 11.37 -25.07 -17.60
CA SER A 962 10.07 -25.70 -17.34
C SER A 962 9.42 -25.05 -16.12
N GLY A 963 8.11 -24.83 -16.16
CA GLY A 963 7.33 -24.15 -15.13
C GLY A 963 7.36 -22.61 -15.19
N GLU A 964 8.09 -22.00 -16.12
CA GLU A 964 8.04 -20.56 -16.41
C GLU A 964 7.06 -20.30 -17.57
N GLN A 965 6.07 -19.43 -17.36
CA GLN A 965 4.94 -19.26 -18.29
C GLN A 965 5.39 -18.87 -19.71
N GLN A 966 6.29 -17.89 -19.82
CA GLN A 966 6.71 -17.35 -21.09
C GLN A 966 7.59 -18.34 -21.89
N PRO A 967 8.65 -18.94 -21.31
CA PRO A 967 9.37 -20.04 -21.97
C PRO A 967 8.48 -21.21 -22.39
N GLU A 968 7.54 -21.66 -21.56
CA GLU A 968 6.66 -22.77 -21.94
C GLU A 968 5.71 -22.42 -23.09
N SER A 969 5.17 -21.19 -23.09
CA SER A 969 4.32 -20.67 -24.17
C SER A 969 5.09 -20.56 -25.49
N ASP A 970 6.32 -20.06 -25.45
CA ASP A 970 7.19 -19.91 -26.63
C ASP A 970 7.51 -21.22 -27.32
N HIS A 971 7.44 -22.31 -26.56
CA HIS A 971 7.69 -23.67 -27.03
C HIS A 971 6.42 -24.51 -27.12
N PHE A 972 5.26 -23.86 -27.28
CA PHE A 972 3.98 -24.48 -27.57
C PHE A 972 3.65 -25.64 -26.61
N LEU A 973 3.79 -25.40 -25.31
CA LEU A 973 3.45 -26.39 -24.28
C LEU A 973 2.08 -27.03 -24.57
N ALA A 974 2.07 -28.36 -24.63
CA ALA A 974 0.86 -29.17 -24.58
C ALA A 974 0.98 -30.15 -23.41
N ALA A 975 -0.11 -30.39 -22.68
CA ALA A 975 -0.06 -31.23 -21.49
C ALA A 975 -1.40 -31.85 -21.12
N GLU A 976 -1.32 -32.96 -20.38
CA GLU A 976 -2.44 -33.70 -19.80
C GLU A 976 -2.07 -34.13 -18.38
N ASN A 977 -2.93 -33.85 -17.41
CA ASN A 977 -2.67 -34.15 -15.99
C ASN A 977 -1.29 -33.66 -15.52
N SER A 978 -0.93 -32.44 -15.92
CA SER A 978 0.35 -31.80 -15.62
C SER A 978 0.19 -30.67 -14.60
N ARG A 979 1.24 -30.47 -13.80
CA ARG A 979 1.35 -29.38 -12.83
C ARG A 979 2.74 -28.77 -12.90
N THR A 980 2.86 -27.57 -12.37
CA THR A 980 4.13 -26.86 -12.20
C THR A 980 4.32 -26.45 -10.76
N GLY A 981 5.53 -26.07 -10.42
CA GLY A 981 5.84 -25.50 -9.13
C GLY A 981 7.26 -24.98 -9.11
N VAL A 982 7.72 -24.67 -7.91
CA VAL A 982 9.08 -24.22 -7.65
C VAL A 982 9.68 -25.10 -6.56
N TYR A 983 10.95 -25.45 -6.72
CA TYR A 983 11.70 -26.16 -5.69
C TYR A 983 13.15 -25.69 -5.71
N LYS A 984 13.70 -25.31 -4.54
CA LYS A 984 15.03 -24.67 -4.40
C LYS A 984 15.26 -23.59 -5.47
N ASP A 985 14.30 -22.67 -5.56
CA ASP A 985 14.31 -21.50 -6.45
C ASP A 985 14.40 -21.80 -7.96
N ARG A 986 14.07 -23.01 -8.38
CA ARG A 986 13.92 -23.36 -9.79
C ARG A 986 12.51 -23.81 -10.08
N HIS A 987 11.93 -23.24 -11.14
CA HIS A 987 10.67 -23.71 -11.69
C HIS A 987 10.81 -25.12 -12.23
N TRP A 988 9.72 -25.88 -12.15
CA TRP A 988 9.63 -27.20 -12.74
C TRP A 988 8.23 -27.49 -13.29
N ARG A 989 8.17 -28.45 -14.22
CA ARG A 989 6.93 -29.08 -14.69
C ARG A 989 6.99 -30.60 -14.51
N ASN A 990 5.87 -31.19 -14.11
CA ASN A 990 5.69 -32.64 -14.10
C ASN A 990 4.28 -33.05 -14.56
N ALA A 991 4.04 -34.33 -14.80
CA ALA A 991 2.72 -34.84 -15.13
C ALA A 991 2.48 -36.27 -14.64
N LYS A 992 1.23 -36.57 -14.27
CA LYS A 992 0.72 -37.95 -14.13
C LYS A 992 0.25 -38.53 -15.47
N GLY A 993 -0.06 -37.65 -16.44
CA GLY A 993 -0.25 -38.00 -17.83
C GLY A 993 1.03 -37.69 -18.60
N TRP A 994 1.03 -36.57 -19.32
CA TRP A 994 2.19 -36.15 -20.12
C TRP A 994 2.26 -34.63 -20.28
N PHE A 995 3.42 -34.15 -20.70
CA PHE A 995 3.57 -32.79 -21.25
C PHE A 995 4.64 -32.78 -22.33
N SER A 996 4.59 -31.80 -23.23
CA SER A 996 5.52 -31.69 -24.34
C SER A 996 5.88 -30.25 -24.69
N TYR A 997 7.09 -30.07 -25.23
CA TYR A 997 7.57 -28.84 -25.82
C TYR A 997 7.94 -29.03 -27.28
N ARG A 998 7.87 -27.96 -28.06
CA ARG A 998 8.35 -27.88 -29.43
C ARG A 998 9.61 -27.03 -29.48
N LEU A 999 10.74 -27.68 -29.69
CA LEU A 999 12.06 -27.07 -29.83
C LEU A 999 12.37 -26.83 -31.30
N THR A 1000 13.05 -25.74 -31.62
CA THR A 1000 13.39 -25.36 -33.00
C THR A 1000 14.89 -25.18 -33.18
N ASP A 1001 15.40 -25.67 -34.31
CA ASP A 1001 16.81 -25.53 -34.68
C ASP A 1001 16.92 -25.07 -36.13
N LYS A 1002 17.14 -23.77 -36.31
CA LYS A 1002 17.34 -23.19 -37.65
C LYS A 1002 18.63 -23.69 -38.32
N THR A 1003 19.59 -24.17 -37.54
CA THR A 1003 20.90 -24.63 -38.03
C THR A 1003 20.94 -26.11 -38.36
N LYS A 1004 19.96 -26.90 -37.87
CA LYS A 1004 19.87 -28.37 -38.01
C LYS A 1004 21.11 -29.11 -37.50
N ARG A 1005 21.72 -28.63 -36.43
CA ARG A 1005 22.95 -29.17 -35.83
C ARG A 1005 22.75 -29.76 -34.44
N GLY A 1006 21.61 -29.51 -33.78
CA GLY A 1006 21.30 -30.05 -32.46
C GLY A 1006 21.16 -31.56 -32.50
N ASN A 1007 21.91 -32.28 -31.67
CA ASN A 1007 21.98 -33.75 -31.64
C ASN A 1007 21.90 -34.33 -30.22
N THR A 1008 21.80 -33.49 -29.19
CA THR A 1008 21.77 -33.92 -27.79
C THR A 1008 20.69 -33.16 -27.02
N LEU A 1009 19.77 -33.87 -26.37
CA LEU A 1009 18.77 -33.30 -25.47
C LEU A 1009 19.26 -33.42 -24.02
N ARG A 1010 19.57 -32.29 -23.38
CA ARG A 1010 19.91 -32.21 -21.96
C ARG A 1010 18.68 -31.93 -21.12
N VAL A 1011 18.42 -32.77 -20.13
CA VAL A 1011 17.30 -32.61 -19.19
C VAL A 1011 17.85 -32.44 -17.78
N THR A 1012 17.31 -31.46 -17.03
CA THR A 1012 17.69 -31.20 -15.64
C THR A 1012 16.70 -31.80 -14.66
N TYR A 1013 17.20 -32.58 -13.71
CA TYR A 1013 16.47 -33.29 -12.66
C TYR A 1013 16.94 -32.86 -11.25
N TYR A 1014 16.22 -33.33 -10.24
CA TYR A 1014 16.62 -33.20 -8.84
C TYR A 1014 16.93 -34.56 -8.19
N GLY A 1015 18.08 -34.65 -7.52
CA GLY A 1015 18.67 -35.93 -7.14
C GLY A 1015 17.94 -36.73 -6.07
N ARG A 1016 17.09 -36.10 -5.25
CA ARG A 1016 16.28 -36.77 -4.21
C ARG A 1016 14.88 -37.18 -4.64
N GLU A 1017 14.50 -36.96 -5.91
CA GLU A 1017 13.22 -37.48 -6.38
C GLU A 1017 13.26 -39.00 -6.51
N LYS A 1018 12.26 -39.65 -5.92
CA LYS A 1018 12.05 -41.10 -5.93
C LYS A 1018 10.70 -41.45 -6.54
N ASP A 1019 10.54 -42.69 -6.95
CA ASP A 1019 9.28 -43.26 -7.45
C ASP A 1019 8.75 -42.46 -8.67
N ARG A 1020 9.66 -42.17 -9.61
CA ARG A 1020 9.37 -41.46 -10.88
C ARG A 1020 9.72 -42.36 -12.05
N HIS A 1021 8.70 -42.84 -12.77
CA HIS A 1021 8.87 -43.70 -13.94
C HIS A 1021 8.15 -43.10 -15.14
N PHE A 1022 8.88 -42.78 -16.19
CA PHE A 1022 8.34 -42.11 -17.38
C PHE A 1022 9.20 -42.34 -18.63
N HIS A 1023 8.61 -42.11 -19.79
CA HIS A 1023 9.29 -42.11 -21.08
C HIS A 1023 9.59 -40.68 -21.53
N ILE A 1024 10.72 -40.51 -22.21
CA ILE A 1024 11.02 -39.32 -23.02
C ILE A 1024 10.85 -39.72 -24.48
N LEU A 1025 9.93 -39.05 -25.17
CA LEU A 1025 9.65 -39.24 -26.58
C LEU A 1025 10.12 -38.01 -27.35
N VAL A 1026 10.71 -38.24 -28.51
CA VAL A 1026 11.07 -37.20 -29.47
C VAL A 1026 10.41 -37.51 -30.80
N ASN A 1027 9.53 -36.62 -31.25
CA ASN A 1027 8.65 -36.83 -32.43
C ASN A 1027 7.93 -38.19 -32.35
N ASP A 1028 7.30 -38.45 -31.21
CA ASP A 1028 6.56 -39.67 -30.86
C ASP A 1028 7.39 -40.97 -30.83
N ARG A 1029 8.71 -40.90 -31.02
CA ARG A 1029 9.62 -42.03 -30.81
C ARG A 1029 10.19 -42.00 -29.40
N ASN A 1030 10.01 -43.09 -28.65
CA ASN A 1030 10.64 -43.25 -27.33
C ASN A 1030 12.18 -43.29 -27.48
N ILE A 1031 12.88 -42.39 -26.80
CA ILE A 1031 14.35 -42.29 -26.80
C ILE A 1031 14.96 -42.68 -25.45
N ALA A 1032 14.18 -42.67 -24.37
CA ALA A 1032 14.65 -43.01 -23.04
C ALA A 1032 13.49 -43.41 -22.12
N GLU A 1033 13.76 -44.40 -21.28
CA GLU A 1033 12.95 -44.72 -20.10
C GLU A 1033 13.72 -44.28 -18.86
N VAL A 1034 13.08 -43.45 -18.03
CA VAL A 1034 13.72 -42.82 -16.87
C VAL A 1034 13.07 -43.31 -15.59
N SER A 1035 13.92 -43.75 -14.65
CA SER A 1035 13.55 -44.17 -13.30
C SER A 1035 14.41 -43.42 -12.29
N LEU A 1036 13.81 -42.57 -11.46
CA LEU A 1036 14.52 -41.90 -10.35
C LEU A 1036 14.20 -42.55 -9.01
N ASP A 1037 15.23 -42.90 -8.26
CA ASP A 1037 15.18 -43.61 -6.97
C ASP A 1037 15.66 -42.75 -5.77
N GLY A 1038 16.04 -41.50 -6.02
CA GLY A 1038 16.55 -40.57 -5.01
C GLY A 1038 18.05 -40.70 -4.67
N SER A 1039 18.81 -41.50 -5.42
CA SER A 1039 20.23 -41.79 -5.13
C SER A 1039 21.22 -40.68 -5.49
N HIS A 1040 20.80 -39.65 -6.25
CA HIS A 1040 21.70 -38.64 -6.83
C HIS A 1040 21.98 -37.43 -5.92
N GLY A 1041 21.67 -37.54 -4.63
CA GLY A 1041 22.00 -36.53 -3.62
C GLY A 1041 21.13 -35.27 -3.64
N ASP A 1042 21.44 -34.31 -2.76
CA ASP A 1042 20.65 -33.10 -2.50
C ASP A 1042 20.89 -31.97 -3.51
N ALA A 1043 21.11 -32.31 -4.79
CA ALA A 1043 21.53 -31.39 -5.83
C ALA A 1043 20.74 -31.56 -7.15
N PHE A 1044 20.75 -30.52 -7.98
CA PHE A 1044 20.32 -30.63 -9.37
C PHE A 1044 21.40 -31.33 -10.20
N PHE A 1045 20.98 -32.19 -11.11
CA PHE A 1045 21.88 -32.85 -12.06
C PHE A 1045 21.27 -32.88 -13.46
N THR A 1046 22.11 -33.03 -14.47
CA THR A 1046 21.71 -33.04 -15.88
C THR A 1046 22.02 -34.38 -16.52
N VAL A 1047 21.12 -34.89 -17.36
CA VAL A 1047 21.35 -36.08 -18.20
C VAL A 1047 21.25 -35.68 -19.66
N ASP A 1048 22.18 -36.16 -20.48
CA ASP A 1048 22.22 -35.93 -21.93
C ASP A 1048 21.69 -37.16 -22.66
N TYR A 1049 20.70 -36.97 -23.52
CA TYR A 1049 20.08 -38.00 -24.34
C TYR A 1049 20.38 -37.72 -25.84
N PRO A 1050 20.94 -38.68 -26.59
CA PRO A 1050 21.14 -38.52 -28.03
C PRO A 1050 19.82 -38.36 -28.77
N VAL A 1051 19.74 -37.38 -29.68
CA VAL A 1051 18.56 -37.13 -30.53
C VAL A 1051 19.00 -36.92 -31.98
N PRO A 1052 18.17 -37.28 -32.97
CA PRO A 1052 18.52 -37.03 -34.37
C PRO A 1052 18.60 -35.53 -34.65
N ALA A 1053 19.57 -35.13 -35.49
CA ALA A 1053 19.62 -33.78 -36.02
C ALA A 1053 18.34 -33.48 -36.82
N SER A 1054 17.65 -32.41 -36.46
CA SER A 1054 16.37 -32.01 -37.05
C SER A 1054 16.26 -30.50 -37.08
N GLY A 1055 15.36 -29.95 -37.89
CA GLY A 1055 15.00 -28.53 -37.81
C GLY A 1055 14.03 -28.21 -36.67
N GLN A 1056 13.36 -29.24 -36.14
CA GLN A 1056 12.37 -29.13 -35.08
C GLN A 1056 12.22 -30.47 -34.36
N LEU A 1057 12.05 -30.43 -33.04
CA LEU A 1057 11.74 -31.59 -32.22
C LEU A 1057 10.51 -31.32 -31.35
N THR A 1058 9.58 -32.27 -31.30
CA THR A 1058 8.58 -32.33 -30.24
C THR A 1058 9.10 -33.26 -29.15
N VAL A 1059 9.45 -32.71 -28.00
CA VAL A 1059 9.94 -33.46 -26.83
C VAL A 1059 8.78 -33.67 -25.88
N LYS A 1060 8.39 -34.92 -25.63
CA LYS A 1060 7.27 -35.29 -24.76
C LYS A 1060 7.76 -36.14 -23.60
N PHE A 1061 7.35 -35.77 -22.38
CA PHE A 1061 7.57 -36.54 -21.16
C PHE A 1061 6.24 -37.21 -20.80
N SER A 1062 6.21 -38.54 -20.75
CA SER A 1062 4.98 -39.32 -20.55
C SER A 1062 5.14 -40.28 -19.38
N ALA A 1063 4.33 -40.13 -18.34
CA ALA A 1063 4.36 -41.03 -17.19
C ALA A 1063 4.00 -42.47 -17.60
N VAL A 1064 4.64 -43.45 -16.97
CA VAL A 1064 4.20 -44.85 -17.03
C VAL A 1064 2.94 -45.01 -16.17
N GLN A 1065 2.07 -45.96 -16.52
CA GLN A 1065 0.83 -46.23 -15.80
C GLN A 1065 1.08 -46.42 -14.29
N GLY A 1066 0.35 -45.67 -13.46
CA GLY A 1066 0.50 -45.71 -12.00
C GLY A 1066 1.66 -44.89 -11.43
N SER A 1067 2.43 -44.19 -12.27
CA SER A 1067 3.54 -43.33 -11.86
C SER A 1067 3.31 -41.86 -12.26
N GLN A 1068 4.37 -41.04 -12.21
CA GLN A 1068 4.41 -39.67 -12.71
C GLN A 1068 5.81 -39.34 -13.23
N THR A 1069 5.91 -38.36 -14.13
CA THR A 1069 7.21 -37.82 -14.54
C THR A 1069 7.92 -37.20 -13.34
N ALA A 1070 9.26 -37.16 -13.38
CA ALA A 1070 10.04 -36.31 -12.48
C ALA A 1070 9.65 -34.83 -12.64
N ASN A 1071 10.01 -34.00 -11.66
CA ASN A 1071 10.03 -32.56 -11.88
C ASN A 1071 11.16 -32.26 -12.87
N ILE A 1072 10.78 -31.78 -14.05
CA ILE A 1072 11.71 -31.34 -15.08
C ILE A 1072 11.93 -29.85 -14.88
N TYR A 1073 13.17 -29.43 -14.66
CA TYR A 1073 13.53 -28.04 -14.37
C TYR A 1073 13.98 -27.27 -15.62
N GLU A 1074 14.63 -27.96 -16.55
CA GLU A 1074 15.11 -27.37 -17.79
C GLU A 1074 15.25 -28.46 -18.85
N VAL A 1075 14.87 -28.13 -20.08
CA VAL A 1075 15.08 -28.93 -21.28
C VAL A 1075 15.91 -28.10 -22.24
N ARG A 1076 17.11 -28.57 -22.59
CA ARG A 1076 18.05 -27.83 -23.44
C ARG A 1076 18.49 -28.71 -24.60
N TRP A 1077 18.31 -28.22 -25.82
CA TRP A 1077 18.82 -28.89 -27.02
C TRP A 1077 20.21 -28.37 -27.32
N LEU A 1078 21.17 -29.28 -27.47
CA LEU A 1078 22.59 -29.01 -27.62
C LEU A 1078 23.13 -29.54 -28.95
N GLN A 1079 24.11 -28.84 -29.51
CA GLN A 1079 25.03 -29.30 -30.54
C GLN A 1079 26.30 -29.84 -29.86
N LYS A 1080 26.48 -31.16 -29.78
CA LYS A 1080 27.63 -31.79 -29.13
C LYS A 1080 28.44 -32.71 -30.04
#